data_AF-A0A971UK42-F1
#
_entry.id   AF-A0A971UK42-F1
#
_cell.length_a   1.000
_cell.length_b   1.000
_cell.length_c   1.000
_cell.angle_alpha   90.00
_cell.angle_beta   90.00
_cell.angle_gamma   90.00
#
_symmetry.space_group_name_H-M   'P 1'
#
loop_
_entity.id
_entity.type
_entity.pdbx_description
1 polymer ?
#
loop_
_entity_poly.entity_id
_entity_poly.type
_entity_poly.pdbx_seq_one_letter_code
_entity_poly.pdbx_strand_id
1 'polypeptide(L)'
;MTRMLLKLLIVIAGLFVLFQVAQRGTTRIARSSERFHLAATGQSPDGTPVRWSFAIDKAGMMTLDGLPVGDLDVLASRVRDSRGPLTLKAHRVRMPHEAELGDTVAWDWTFTVSADGEMSLDGRPASVADVMARIEPLTIQGVTRPVMVKDVLAKAEPLEMSLPRSQLRSYSSSGMPGLRPALNEVGPGDDLIRMPTRSKVSFPGRMTYKQAFPQDEDEPEYVITEFHESPLLRDRAAQDAVNAYIMAQGRKHYYLPEPESLPPVADRLPLNPAVVHGPDTSKYGLGKYGRVWYRAAASTWDVPRKLGMVSFVKTDPKGDIQPDLAYKWEIEGNRVYTFYLRQGTKWSDGHPFTVQDILWVANTVIGSPYWADRSMWMIPTDGSAALYVDDILDWQRLAATIVAQGRSDAPSPGRQLWTLSDESLRQMLREIADGQRPDEERRYAFVNALGKLFRRAEFYDEEAWQGIDLESDLRELADHVDSLDTEGLWQLQALRVRNDWLQRRKISRTDPRYEELKLNDSEVFRLNLQMFRAAYRGLVQPPVRTSVKIEAVPDETGDDTHIIRFTFNKPNSFFLIEATHFMFYRGLFEMARHKSGPLHPDGTDRLSDVDIRCWKTFITTLKRQAAAEGDNPGKRIWSFLSADVRARVDEALASNLLRDDMKASDLPPAARDVVADLNRVLARRDFYRADVWTRPDGEPVDLDREMTSLFTDGDGLQRYISREREFKTSEVARYNHLLIRRRLLERGIDALSDADVYRLNQMMFRAAYDGDGVYEEEGDTVLVARDRVDALDKEARRIGWKGWVDRLRKMGSYHAPDHKKESNFNKPVLNAWRLVGEEGDAVARVVRNPYYYKVDSEGNQLPYVDMILIEKTTDVNTRQGKMRAGKVGFQSRDVVFKDYTYLKQFEKSGDYRVLLWANDYVGELTFYMQQDNESPVLRKLFGDWRFHHALSHALDRKQMIEVIWRGMGRPAQWSVPEGSKYYVKELAEAAVEYDPEKANLLLDEMFEEFGWDRKSPDGKRMYLDESGQWKVLTIDVNSDEAHELLAVEMAVHYWQRVGLNVQMQIRAANYINRLASLGKNEIGVHIEGGNFFGPLLAGYMAPTHPAECPQWPLWAAWIRSGGIDGQEPPERVKQLELIWTRVIEAPNEQAQLDAWRELSLRTAHILPTLGIMTSPGKVVYVHNSFRNVPDLALAGWGAHEPANCCPEAFYIVPGDH
;
A
#
# COMPACT_ATOMS: atom_id res chain seq x y z
N MET A 1 -31.49 -22.94 56.42
CA MET A 1 -30.23 -22.32 55.94
C MET A 1 -29.22 -23.34 55.39
N THR A 2 -28.85 -24.40 56.09
CA THR A 2 -27.80 -25.33 55.64
C THR A 2 -28.13 -26.12 54.36
N ARG A 3 -29.40 -26.50 54.14
CA ARG A 3 -29.86 -27.08 52.84
C ARG A 3 -29.97 -26.07 51.70
N MET A 4 -30.06 -24.77 52.01
CA MET A 4 -30.11 -23.70 51.01
C MET A 4 -28.70 -23.28 50.58
N LEU A 5 -27.74 -23.28 51.53
CA LEU A 5 -26.30 -23.15 51.25
C LEU A 5 -25.76 -24.34 50.45
N LEU A 6 -26.23 -25.58 50.70
CA LEU A 6 -25.82 -26.74 49.93
C LEU A 6 -26.39 -26.73 48.49
N LYS A 7 -27.63 -26.24 48.30
CA LYS A 7 -28.19 -26.01 46.95
C LYS A 7 -27.51 -24.86 46.22
N LEU A 8 -27.12 -23.80 46.93
CA LEU A 8 -26.36 -22.68 46.37
C LEU A 8 -24.94 -23.13 45.96
N LEU A 9 -24.28 -23.98 46.75
CA LEU A 9 -22.98 -24.58 46.41
C LEU A 9 -23.06 -25.56 45.21
N ILE A 10 -24.14 -26.32 45.09
CA ILE A 10 -24.36 -27.22 43.93
C ILE A 10 -24.69 -26.42 42.66
N VAL A 11 -25.44 -25.31 42.76
CA VAL A 11 -25.72 -24.41 41.63
C VAL A 11 -24.49 -23.59 41.25
N ILE A 12 -23.67 -23.15 42.21
CA ILE A 12 -22.38 -22.49 41.94
C ILE A 12 -21.38 -23.47 41.32
N ALA A 13 -21.32 -24.73 41.77
CA ALA A 13 -20.49 -25.76 41.15
C ALA A 13 -20.98 -26.13 39.74
N GLY A 14 -22.29 -26.17 39.51
CA GLY A 14 -22.88 -26.39 38.18
C GLY A 14 -22.66 -25.22 37.21
N LEU A 15 -22.74 -23.98 37.70
CA LEU A 15 -22.43 -22.78 36.91
C LEU A 15 -20.92 -22.65 36.64
N PHE A 16 -20.05 -23.09 37.54
CA PHE A 16 -18.60 -23.12 37.29
C PHE A 16 -18.22 -24.18 36.23
N VAL A 17 -18.93 -25.31 36.20
CA VAL A 17 -18.76 -26.35 35.17
C VAL A 17 -19.33 -25.91 33.83
N LEU A 18 -20.47 -25.21 33.79
CA LEU A 18 -21.01 -24.63 32.54
C LEU A 18 -20.17 -23.44 32.03
N PHE A 19 -19.56 -22.65 32.91
CA PHE A 19 -18.61 -21.59 32.52
C PHE A 19 -17.29 -22.18 32.00
N GLN A 20 -16.84 -23.33 32.54
CA GLN A 20 -15.70 -24.09 32.02
C GLN A 20 -16.00 -24.82 30.70
N VAL A 21 -17.26 -25.21 30.45
CA VAL A 21 -17.67 -25.90 29.20
C VAL A 21 -18.03 -24.90 28.09
N ALA A 22 -18.57 -23.72 28.40
CA ALA A 22 -18.80 -22.65 27.41
C ALA A 22 -17.52 -21.90 27.00
N GLN A 23 -16.44 -21.97 27.79
CA GLN A 23 -15.09 -21.57 27.35
C GLN A 23 -14.33 -22.68 26.60
N ARG A 24 -14.90 -23.88 26.47
CA ARG A 24 -14.30 -25.03 25.75
C ARG A 24 -14.93 -25.29 24.38
N GLY A 25 -15.39 -24.23 23.73
CA GLY A 25 -15.91 -24.27 22.37
C GLY A 25 -15.37 -23.15 21.49
N THR A 26 -14.12 -22.71 21.66
CA THR A 26 -13.31 -21.97 20.65
C THR A 26 -11.96 -21.53 21.25
N THR A 27 -11.06 -22.48 21.49
CA THR A 27 -9.62 -22.16 21.56
C THR A 27 -8.81 -23.39 21.16
N ARG A 28 -8.37 -23.38 19.91
CA ARG A 28 -7.36 -24.30 19.37
C ARG A 28 -6.01 -24.01 20.05
N ILE A 29 -5.56 -24.97 20.87
CA ILE A 29 -4.20 -25.51 20.99
C ILE A 29 -3.06 -24.48 20.98
N ALA A 30 -2.55 -24.14 22.17
CA ALA A 30 -1.24 -23.53 22.38
C ALA A 30 -0.33 -24.44 23.22
N ARG A 31 0.83 -24.78 22.65
CA ARG A 31 2.16 -25.06 23.23
C ARG A 31 2.25 -26.01 24.45
N SER A 32 2.80 -27.20 24.23
CA SER A 32 3.65 -27.90 25.20
C SER A 32 5.13 -27.83 24.77
N SER A 33 6.00 -27.47 25.71
CA SER A 33 7.45 -27.43 25.57
C SER A 33 8.07 -28.65 26.27
N GLU A 34 8.62 -29.58 25.50
CA GLU A 34 9.46 -30.65 26.03
C GLU A 34 10.85 -30.08 26.39
N ARG A 35 11.31 -30.23 27.64
CA ARG A 35 12.68 -29.94 28.10
C ARG A 35 13.19 -31.14 28.91
N PHE A 36 14.37 -31.65 28.59
CA PHE A 36 15.05 -32.67 29.39
C PHE A 36 15.72 -32.01 30.59
N HIS A 37 15.54 -32.54 31.81
CA HIS A 37 16.17 -32.03 33.03
C HIS A 37 17.18 -33.03 33.59
N LEU A 38 18.46 -32.63 33.69
CA LEU A 38 19.54 -33.38 34.34
C LEU A 38 19.90 -32.65 35.65
N ALA A 39 20.08 -33.37 36.75
CA ALA A 39 20.40 -32.78 38.05
C ALA A 39 21.83 -33.20 38.48
N ALA A 40 22.69 -32.23 38.78
CA ALA A 40 23.98 -32.49 39.42
C ALA A 40 23.99 -31.96 40.86
N THR A 41 24.76 -32.62 41.72
CA THR A 41 24.91 -32.25 43.13
C THR A 41 26.39 -32.11 43.45
N GLY A 42 26.77 -31.00 44.10
CA GLY A 42 28.09 -30.77 44.68
C GLY A 42 27.99 -30.12 46.05
N GLN A 43 29.11 -29.78 46.67
CA GLN A 43 29.17 -29.06 47.95
C GLN A 43 30.05 -27.81 47.82
N SER A 44 29.59 -26.70 48.39
CA SER A 44 30.34 -25.44 48.46
C SER A 44 31.39 -25.46 49.61
N PRO A 45 32.33 -24.49 49.68
CA PRO A 45 33.47 -24.52 50.60
C PRO A 45 33.14 -24.60 52.10
N ASP A 46 31.90 -24.31 52.52
CA ASP A 46 31.42 -24.38 53.90
C ASP A 46 30.61 -25.67 54.21
N GLY A 47 30.54 -26.61 53.26
CA GLY A 47 29.84 -27.90 53.39
C GLY A 47 28.38 -27.89 52.93
N THR A 48 27.86 -26.75 52.46
CA THR A 48 26.46 -26.66 52.00
C THR A 48 26.26 -27.36 50.65
N PRO A 49 25.27 -28.27 50.50
CA PRO A 49 24.98 -28.93 49.23
C PRO A 49 24.45 -27.94 48.19
N VAL A 50 25.08 -27.92 47.02
CA VAL A 50 24.67 -27.12 45.85
C VAL A 50 24.06 -28.05 44.82
N ARG A 51 22.86 -27.70 44.35
CA ARG A 51 22.16 -28.41 43.27
C ARG A 51 22.20 -27.55 42.02
N TRP A 52 22.56 -28.16 40.91
CA TRP A 52 22.56 -27.52 39.62
C TRP A 52 21.58 -28.19 38.68
N SER A 53 20.84 -27.36 37.93
CA SER A 53 19.82 -27.83 36.99
C SER A 53 20.31 -27.62 35.56
N PHE A 54 20.38 -28.73 34.82
CA PHE A 54 20.73 -28.72 33.41
C PHE A 54 19.47 -28.92 32.59
N ALA A 55 19.27 -28.09 31.58
CA ALA A 55 18.16 -28.18 30.64
C ALA A 55 18.68 -28.27 29.22
N ILE A 56 18.21 -29.25 28.46
CA ILE A 56 18.50 -29.33 27.03
C ILE A 56 17.27 -28.85 26.26
N ASP A 57 17.47 -27.88 25.36
CA ASP A 57 16.43 -27.35 24.49
C ASP A 57 16.29 -28.13 23.16
N LYS A 58 15.30 -27.76 22.34
CA LYS A 58 14.95 -28.46 21.09
C LYS A 58 16.03 -28.41 20.01
N ALA A 59 17.11 -27.65 20.19
CA ALA A 59 18.26 -27.60 19.29
C ALA A 59 19.44 -28.46 19.79
N GLY A 60 19.25 -29.17 20.90
CA GLY A 60 20.30 -30.00 21.51
C GLY A 60 21.28 -29.25 22.41
N MET A 61 21.07 -27.95 22.63
CA MET A 61 21.96 -27.13 23.45
C MET A 61 21.71 -27.39 24.93
N MET A 62 22.72 -27.95 25.60
CA MET A 62 22.71 -28.15 27.05
C MET A 62 22.95 -26.80 27.72
N THR A 63 22.07 -26.41 28.63
CA THR A 63 22.17 -25.18 29.42
C THR A 63 22.28 -25.53 30.89
N LEU A 64 23.12 -24.81 31.64
CA LEU A 64 23.24 -24.90 33.09
C LEU A 64 22.62 -23.64 33.70
N ASP A 65 21.50 -23.79 34.41
CA ASP A 65 20.71 -22.69 34.98
C ASP A 65 20.43 -21.55 33.96
N GLY A 66 20.19 -21.93 32.69
CA GLY A 66 19.83 -21.02 31.60
C GLY A 66 21.00 -20.46 30.77
N LEU A 67 22.25 -20.86 31.05
CA LEU A 67 23.44 -20.48 30.26
C LEU A 67 23.92 -21.66 29.39
N PRO A 68 24.23 -21.45 28.10
CA PRO A 68 24.67 -22.52 27.20
C PRO A 68 26.04 -23.09 27.57
N VAL A 69 26.10 -24.41 27.71
CA VAL A 69 27.30 -25.20 28.02
C VAL A 69 28.07 -25.45 26.72
N GLY A 70 28.53 -24.37 26.09
CA GLY A 70 29.37 -24.42 24.88
C GLY A 70 30.85 -24.15 25.14
N ASP A 71 31.21 -23.73 26.35
CA ASP A 71 32.55 -23.22 26.67
C ASP A 71 33.09 -23.91 27.94
N LEU A 72 34.05 -24.83 27.75
CA LEU A 72 34.60 -25.66 28.82
C LEU A 72 35.34 -24.87 29.90
N ASP A 73 35.83 -23.67 29.56
CA ASP A 73 36.47 -22.76 30.52
C ASP A 73 35.48 -22.24 31.57
N VAL A 74 34.18 -22.18 31.24
CA VAL A 74 33.10 -21.82 32.18
C VAL A 74 32.79 -22.98 33.14
N LEU A 75 32.82 -24.23 32.68
CA LEU A 75 32.59 -25.39 33.52
C LEU A 75 33.80 -25.68 34.43
N ALA A 76 35.02 -25.52 33.91
CA ALA A 76 36.28 -25.70 34.64
C ALA A 76 36.60 -24.54 35.62
N SER A 77 36.11 -23.32 35.37
CA SER A 77 36.20 -22.21 36.34
C SER A 77 35.24 -22.41 37.51
N ARG A 78 34.02 -22.90 37.27
CA ARG A 78 33.06 -23.18 38.34
C ARG A 78 33.36 -24.43 39.17
N VAL A 79 34.00 -25.45 38.58
CA VAL A 79 34.55 -26.60 39.34
C VAL A 79 35.70 -26.15 40.25
N ARG A 80 36.49 -25.14 39.86
CA ARG A 80 37.53 -24.54 40.73
C ARG A 80 36.96 -23.77 41.92
N ASP A 81 35.75 -23.25 41.81
CA ASP A 81 35.04 -22.55 42.90
C ASP A 81 34.43 -23.53 43.93
N SER A 82 34.21 -24.79 43.58
CA SER A 82 33.79 -25.87 44.50
C SER A 82 34.97 -26.82 44.77
N ARG A 83 35.64 -26.76 45.92
CA ARG A 83 36.77 -27.67 46.27
C ARG A 83 36.32 -29.12 46.53
N GLY A 84 35.67 -29.77 45.57
CA GLY A 84 35.27 -31.18 45.59
C GLY A 84 34.86 -31.69 44.19
N PRO A 85 34.94 -33.00 43.94
CA PRO A 85 34.62 -33.59 42.63
C PRO A 85 33.15 -33.36 42.26
N LEU A 86 32.90 -32.95 41.01
CA LEU A 86 31.58 -32.70 40.46
C LEU A 86 31.05 -33.98 39.78
N THR A 87 29.99 -34.58 40.31
CA THR A 87 29.38 -35.81 39.78
C THR A 87 28.00 -35.53 39.19
N LEU A 88 27.84 -35.82 37.90
CA LEU A 88 26.60 -35.77 37.12
C LEU A 88 26.04 -37.19 36.96
N LYS A 89 24.81 -37.43 37.41
CA LYS A 89 24.08 -38.68 37.21
C LYS A 89 22.82 -38.43 36.38
N ALA A 90 22.66 -39.15 35.28
CA ALA A 90 21.47 -39.09 34.44
C ALA A 90 20.48 -40.20 34.84
N HIS A 91 19.23 -39.84 35.15
CA HIS A 91 18.13 -40.78 35.38
C HIS A 91 16.84 -40.28 34.70
N ARG A 92 16.00 -41.19 34.20
CA ARG A 92 14.72 -40.84 33.54
C ARG A 92 13.60 -40.57 34.57
N VAL A 93 12.80 -39.52 34.34
CA VAL A 93 11.54 -39.25 35.07
C VAL A 93 10.34 -39.57 34.14
N ARG A 94 9.35 -40.32 34.63
CA ARG A 94 8.17 -40.77 33.86
C ARG A 94 6.98 -39.81 34.08
N MET A 95 6.27 -39.41 33.02
CA MET A 95 5.00 -38.66 33.08
C MET A 95 3.88 -39.44 32.35
N PRO A 96 2.61 -39.34 32.79
CA PRO A 96 1.55 -40.29 32.43
C PRO A 96 0.68 -39.79 31.28
N HIS A 97 1.03 -40.11 30.05
CA HIS A 97 0.07 -40.40 28.98
C HIS A 97 0.78 -41.11 27.84
N GLU A 98 0.06 -42.03 27.20
CA GLU A 98 0.45 -42.91 26.08
C GLU A 98 1.08 -44.24 26.52
N ALA A 99 0.18 -45.21 26.68
CA ALA A 99 0.47 -46.62 26.54
C ALA A 99 0.55 -46.97 25.04
N GLU A 100 1.40 -47.95 24.73
CA GLU A 100 1.54 -48.66 23.45
C GLU A 100 2.45 -48.02 22.39
N LEU A 101 3.75 -48.22 22.57
CA LEU A 101 4.68 -48.72 21.54
C LEU A 101 5.92 -49.29 22.26
N GLY A 102 6.29 -50.52 21.89
CA GLY A 102 7.18 -51.40 22.64
C GLY A 102 8.68 -51.10 22.58
N ASP A 103 9.39 -51.82 23.44
CA ASP A 103 10.83 -51.96 23.67
C ASP A 103 11.64 -50.74 24.14
N THR A 104 11.82 -50.76 25.47
CA THR A 104 12.64 -49.87 26.30
C THR A 104 14.13 -50.18 26.17
N VAL A 105 14.97 -49.18 25.85
CA VAL A 105 16.43 -49.22 26.12
C VAL A 105 16.73 -48.22 27.24
N ALA A 106 17.33 -48.71 28.33
CA ALA A 106 17.71 -47.92 29.50
C ALA A 106 19.12 -47.31 29.33
N TRP A 107 19.33 -46.09 29.82
CA TRP A 107 20.65 -45.46 29.89
C TRP A 107 20.87 -44.91 31.31
N ASP A 108 21.69 -45.59 32.11
CA ASP A 108 22.24 -45.07 33.37
C ASP A 108 23.74 -44.85 33.15
N TRP A 109 24.19 -43.59 33.10
CA TRP A 109 25.61 -43.25 33.05
C TRP A 109 25.95 -42.11 34.02
N THR A 110 27.19 -42.09 34.49
CA THR A 110 27.70 -41.18 35.50
C THR A 110 28.95 -40.48 35.00
N PHE A 111 28.93 -39.15 34.87
CA PHE A 111 30.09 -38.35 34.49
C PHE A 111 30.64 -37.64 35.73
N THR A 112 31.96 -37.74 35.96
CA THR A 112 32.62 -37.17 37.14
C THR A 112 33.82 -36.36 36.71
N VAL A 113 33.92 -35.12 37.19
CA VAL A 113 35.11 -34.27 37.05
C VAL A 113 35.73 -34.10 38.42
N SER A 114 36.96 -34.55 38.59
CA SER A 114 37.69 -34.38 39.85
C SER A 114 38.05 -32.91 40.09
N ALA A 115 38.37 -32.56 41.33
CA ALA A 115 38.79 -31.19 41.69
C ALA A 115 40.07 -30.74 40.95
N ASP A 116 40.84 -31.71 40.44
CA ASP A 116 42.12 -31.51 39.76
C ASP A 116 41.94 -31.35 38.25
N GLY A 117 40.70 -31.47 37.76
CA GLY A 117 40.33 -31.32 36.35
C GLY A 117 40.33 -32.62 35.54
N GLU A 118 40.64 -33.78 36.14
CA GLU A 118 40.54 -35.07 35.45
C GLU A 118 39.07 -35.52 35.29
N MET A 119 38.69 -35.88 34.07
CA MET A 119 37.32 -36.21 33.66
C MET A 119 37.15 -37.71 33.49
N SER A 120 36.04 -38.26 33.98
CA SER A 120 35.70 -39.67 33.81
C SER A 120 34.21 -39.91 33.52
N LEU A 121 33.91 -40.81 32.60
CA LEU A 121 32.57 -41.26 32.27
C LEU A 121 32.43 -42.73 32.66
N ASP A 122 31.44 -43.04 33.50
CA ASP A 122 31.22 -44.34 34.15
C ASP A 122 32.46 -44.87 34.89
N GLY A 123 33.26 -43.96 35.46
CA GLY A 123 34.47 -44.28 36.21
C GLY A 123 35.72 -44.56 35.36
N ARG A 124 35.68 -44.29 34.04
CA ARG A 124 36.85 -44.39 33.14
C ARG A 124 37.29 -43.01 32.64
N PRO A 125 38.59 -42.74 32.46
CA PRO A 125 39.07 -41.47 31.90
C PRO A 125 38.38 -41.20 30.56
N ALA A 126 37.80 -40.01 30.42
CA ALA A 126 37.00 -39.66 29.26
C ALA A 126 37.30 -38.22 28.84
N SER A 127 37.40 -37.97 27.54
CA SER A 127 37.45 -36.62 27.01
C SER A 127 36.05 -36.03 26.94
N VAL A 128 35.96 -34.71 26.80
CA VAL A 128 34.68 -34.02 26.61
C VAL A 128 33.97 -34.51 25.35
N ALA A 129 34.72 -34.85 24.30
CA ALA A 129 34.17 -35.43 23.08
C ALA A 129 33.49 -36.79 23.34
N ASP A 130 34.04 -37.62 24.24
CA ASP A 130 33.46 -38.93 24.60
C ASP A 130 32.14 -38.79 25.39
N VAL A 131 32.03 -37.74 26.20
CA VAL A 131 30.81 -37.40 26.95
C VAL A 131 29.75 -36.81 26.02
N MET A 132 30.16 -35.88 25.15
CA MET A 132 29.28 -35.28 24.14
C MET A 132 28.79 -36.33 23.15
N ALA A 133 29.61 -37.31 22.76
CA ALA A 133 29.19 -38.44 21.91
C ALA A 133 28.19 -39.39 22.60
N ARG A 134 28.15 -39.41 23.94
CA ARG A 134 27.13 -40.15 24.73
C ARG A 134 25.81 -39.40 24.82
N ILE A 135 25.85 -38.06 24.75
CA ILE A 135 24.71 -37.14 24.84
C ILE A 135 24.12 -36.85 23.44
N GLU A 136 24.95 -36.76 22.40
CA GLU A 136 24.57 -36.44 21.01
C GLU A 136 23.45 -37.31 20.44
N PRO A 137 23.37 -38.64 20.68
CA PRO A 137 22.26 -39.46 20.20
C PRO A 137 20.90 -39.08 20.82
N LEU A 138 20.88 -38.29 21.89
CA LEU A 138 19.67 -37.79 22.55
C LEU A 138 19.26 -36.38 22.06
N THR A 139 20.08 -35.72 21.24
CA THR A 139 19.94 -34.31 20.87
C THR A 139 20.29 -34.06 19.41
N ILE A 140 19.56 -34.69 18.49
CA ILE A 140 19.58 -34.29 17.07
C ILE A 140 18.14 -34.13 16.56
N GLN A 141 17.60 -32.94 16.78
CA GLN A 141 16.71 -32.21 15.87
C GLN A 141 17.13 -30.73 15.94
N GLY A 142 17.27 -30.04 14.80
CA GLY A 142 17.13 -28.57 14.73
C GLY A 142 18.35 -27.65 15.00
N VAL A 143 19.26 -27.55 14.02
CA VAL A 143 20.01 -26.36 13.46
C VAL A 143 20.21 -25.09 14.37
N THR A 144 21.37 -24.41 14.54
CA THR A 144 22.25 -23.73 13.53
C THR A 144 23.50 -23.00 14.14
N ARG A 145 24.67 -23.05 13.43
CA ARG A 145 25.72 -21.97 13.14
C ARG A 145 26.72 -21.45 14.21
N PRO A 146 27.80 -20.67 13.87
CA PRO A 146 28.67 -20.49 12.66
C PRO A 146 30.22 -20.39 12.96
N VAL A 147 30.98 -19.81 11.99
CA VAL A 147 32.35 -19.19 11.90
C VAL A 147 33.42 -19.99 11.12
N MET A 148 34.21 -19.52 10.13
CA MET A 148 34.71 -18.20 9.67
C MET A 148 35.01 -18.22 8.15
N VAL A 149 34.91 -17.07 7.47
CA VAL A 149 35.77 -16.75 6.29
C VAL A 149 36.65 -15.57 6.70
N LYS A 150 37.81 -15.89 7.26
CA LYS A 150 39.04 -15.12 7.08
C LYS A 150 39.98 -16.06 6.33
N ASP A 151 40.65 -15.53 5.32
CA ASP A 151 41.66 -16.20 4.47
C ASP A 151 41.13 -17.05 3.30
N VAL A 152 40.55 -16.41 2.26
CA VAL A 152 40.97 -16.55 0.84
C VAL A 152 40.34 -15.40 0.03
N LEU A 153 40.89 -14.20 0.09
CA LEU A 153 40.90 -13.24 -1.03
C LEU A 153 42.09 -12.27 -0.84
N ALA A 154 43.28 -12.85 -0.75
CA ALA A 154 44.50 -12.21 -1.21
C ALA A 154 44.92 -12.94 -2.49
N LYS A 155 44.99 -12.21 -3.60
CA LYS A 155 45.43 -12.58 -4.97
C LYS A 155 44.35 -13.01 -5.97
N ALA A 156 43.84 -12.02 -6.71
CA ALA A 156 43.68 -12.09 -8.17
C ALA A 156 43.71 -10.66 -8.74
N GLU A 157 44.74 -10.36 -9.54
CA GLU A 157 44.83 -9.13 -10.35
C GLU A 157 43.85 -9.16 -11.55
N PRO A 158 43.44 -8.00 -12.08
CA PRO A 158 42.63 -7.92 -13.30
C PRO A 158 43.42 -8.31 -14.55
N LEU A 159 42.83 -9.13 -15.43
CA LEU A 159 43.33 -9.38 -16.77
C LEU A 159 43.18 -8.12 -17.65
N GLU A 160 44.29 -7.48 -18.01
CA GLU A 160 44.38 -6.51 -19.10
C GLU A 160 44.31 -7.24 -20.46
N MET A 161 43.42 -6.80 -21.36
CA MET A 161 43.46 -7.18 -22.78
C MET A 161 44.12 -6.08 -23.59
N SER A 162 45.30 -6.37 -24.15
CA SER A 162 45.98 -5.55 -25.16
C SER A 162 45.58 -5.99 -26.57
N LEU A 163 44.92 -5.13 -27.36
CA LEU A 163 44.65 -5.40 -28.78
C LEU A 163 45.50 -4.51 -29.70
N PRO A 164 46.23 -5.07 -30.69
CA PRO A 164 46.97 -4.30 -31.70
C PRO A 164 46.05 -3.58 -32.71
N ARG A 165 46.49 -2.40 -33.19
CA ARG A 165 45.81 -1.52 -34.17
C ARG A 165 45.32 -2.21 -35.46
N SER A 166 45.88 -3.36 -35.85
CA SER A 166 45.48 -4.09 -37.06
C SER A 166 44.10 -4.77 -36.96
N GLN A 167 43.60 -5.05 -35.75
CA GLN A 167 42.28 -5.67 -35.54
C GLN A 167 41.11 -4.67 -35.40
N LEU A 168 41.38 -3.37 -35.26
CA LEU A 168 40.34 -2.34 -35.13
C LEU A 168 39.74 -1.90 -36.48
N ARG A 169 40.37 -2.23 -37.62
CA ARG A 169 39.84 -1.89 -38.95
C ARG A 169 38.67 -2.78 -39.41
N SER A 170 38.40 -3.91 -38.76
CA SER A 170 37.26 -4.77 -39.14
C SER A 170 35.92 -4.37 -38.49
N TYR A 171 35.95 -3.46 -37.51
CA TYR A 171 34.74 -3.00 -36.80
C TYR A 171 34.17 -1.67 -37.32
N SER A 172 34.78 -1.07 -38.34
CA SER A 172 34.28 0.20 -38.92
C SER A 172 33.16 0.03 -39.95
N SER A 173 32.61 -1.18 -40.14
CA SER A 173 31.54 -1.48 -41.11
C SER A 173 30.18 -1.81 -40.49
N SER A 174 30.04 -1.82 -39.16
CA SER A 174 28.79 -2.16 -38.47
C SER A 174 28.30 -1.06 -37.51
N GLY A 175 27.92 0.10 -38.06
CA GLY A 175 26.69 0.82 -37.68
C GLY A 175 26.44 1.28 -36.23
N MET A 176 27.42 1.61 -35.41
CA MET A 176 27.19 2.34 -34.14
C MET A 176 27.42 3.86 -34.29
N PRO A 177 26.42 4.73 -34.05
CA PRO A 177 26.62 6.18 -34.01
C PRO A 177 27.26 6.57 -32.67
N GLY A 178 28.52 7.01 -32.70
CA GLY A 178 29.27 7.47 -31.52
C GLY A 178 30.79 7.38 -31.64
N LEU A 179 31.32 6.63 -32.61
CA LEU A 179 32.77 6.33 -32.71
C LEU A 179 33.59 7.22 -33.66
N ARG A 180 32.97 8.19 -34.35
CA ARG A 180 33.69 9.10 -35.27
C ARG A 180 34.44 10.27 -34.58
N PRO A 181 34.00 10.83 -33.45
CA PRO A 181 34.72 11.96 -32.84
C PRO A 181 36.03 11.55 -32.14
N ALA A 182 36.13 10.33 -31.62
CA ALA A 182 37.26 9.88 -30.79
C ALA A 182 38.51 9.41 -31.59
N LEU A 183 38.41 9.28 -32.92
CA LEU A 183 39.54 8.85 -33.77
C LEU A 183 40.41 10.00 -34.29
N ASN A 184 39.94 11.24 -34.16
CA ASN A 184 40.61 12.43 -34.73
C ASN A 184 41.52 13.18 -33.74
N GLU A 185 41.61 12.76 -32.47
CA GLU A 185 42.34 13.50 -31.41
C GLU A 185 43.62 12.81 -30.91
N VAL A 186 44.16 11.81 -31.63
CA VAL A 186 45.40 11.13 -31.21
C VAL A 186 46.57 11.57 -32.09
N GLY A 187 47.53 12.28 -31.48
CA GLY A 187 48.80 12.65 -32.12
C GLY A 187 49.69 11.43 -32.45
N PRO A 188 50.65 11.57 -33.38
CA PRO A 188 51.52 10.47 -33.80
C PRO A 188 52.55 10.18 -32.70
N GLY A 189 52.27 9.24 -31.80
CA GLY A 189 53.26 8.83 -30.79
C GLY A 189 52.85 7.76 -29.78
N ASP A 190 51.56 7.61 -29.44
CA ASP A 190 51.15 6.72 -28.34
C ASP A 190 50.44 5.44 -28.83
N ASP A 191 50.95 4.28 -28.41
CA ASP A 191 50.43 2.93 -28.71
C ASP A 191 49.55 2.36 -27.57
N LEU A 192 48.97 3.22 -26.71
CA LEU A 192 48.12 2.81 -25.60
C LEU A 192 46.76 3.51 -25.63
N ILE A 193 45.67 2.76 -25.84
CA ILE A 193 44.31 3.24 -25.56
C ILE A 193 44.10 3.19 -24.05
N ARG A 194 44.21 4.34 -23.37
CA ARG A 194 43.63 4.51 -22.04
C ARG A 194 42.15 4.83 -22.22
N MET A 195 41.26 3.92 -21.83
CA MET A 195 39.88 4.31 -21.56
C MET A 195 39.87 5.29 -20.39
N PRO A 196 39.08 6.38 -20.43
CA PRO A 196 38.94 7.27 -19.29
C PRO A 196 38.23 6.50 -18.17
N THR A 197 39.01 6.04 -17.19
CA THR A 197 38.51 5.83 -15.84
C THR A 197 38.18 7.21 -15.30
N ARG A 198 36.90 7.43 -14.98
CA ARG A 198 36.37 8.57 -14.22
C ARG A 198 37.04 9.90 -14.58
N SER A 199 36.38 10.67 -15.44
CA SER A 199 36.52 12.12 -15.37
C SER A 199 36.22 12.52 -13.92
N LYS A 200 37.28 12.89 -13.20
CA LYS A 200 37.20 13.69 -11.99
C LYS A 200 36.33 14.89 -12.32
N VAL A 201 35.09 14.89 -11.85
CA VAL A 201 34.50 16.15 -11.44
C VAL A 201 35.06 16.40 -10.05
N SER A 202 36.25 16.98 -9.98
CA SER A 202 36.63 17.72 -8.80
C SER A 202 35.72 18.94 -8.76
N PHE A 203 34.84 19.06 -7.78
CA PHE A 203 34.34 20.37 -7.39
C PHE A 203 35.12 20.83 -6.17
N PRO A 204 36.24 21.56 -6.32
CA PRO A 204 36.64 22.49 -5.29
C PRO A 204 35.80 23.76 -5.45
N GLY A 205 34.74 23.89 -4.66
CA GLY A 205 34.48 25.17 -3.98
C GLY A 205 33.23 25.97 -4.31
N ARG A 206 32.37 25.63 -5.30
CA ARG A 206 31.13 26.38 -5.53
C ARG A 206 30.11 25.62 -6.40
N MET A 207 29.02 25.17 -5.80
CA MET A 207 27.81 24.70 -6.51
C MET A 207 26.79 25.85 -6.50
N THR A 208 26.27 26.19 -7.68
CA THR A 208 25.32 27.30 -7.84
C THR A 208 24.06 26.77 -8.50
N TYR A 209 22.90 27.03 -7.90
CA TYR A 209 21.61 26.56 -8.41
C TYR A 209 20.47 27.43 -7.90
N LYS A 210 19.33 27.36 -8.59
CA LYS A 210 18.09 28.02 -8.18
C LYS A 210 17.09 26.98 -7.71
N GLN A 211 16.37 27.28 -6.62
CA GLN A 211 15.01 26.77 -6.50
C GLN A 211 14.19 27.56 -7.52
N ALA A 212 13.25 26.91 -8.22
CA ALA A 212 12.52 27.58 -9.30
C ALA A 212 11.03 27.25 -9.23
N PHE A 213 10.23 28.21 -8.80
CA PHE A 213 8.79 28.22 -9.03
C PHE A 213 8.51 28.53 -10.51
N PRO A 214 7.50 27.89 -11.13
CA PRO A 214 7.06 28.30 -12.46
C PRO A 214 6.59 29.76 -12.58
N GLN A 215 6.28 30.44 -11.46
CA GLN A 215 5.69 31.78 -11.47
C GLN A 215 6.61 32.88 -10.92
N ASP A 216 7.77 32.56 -10.33
CA ASP A 216 8.66 33.54 -9.71
C ASP A 216 10.02 33.56 -10.42
N GLU A 217 10.23 34.56 -11.28
CA GLU A 217 11.51 34.74 -11.99
C GLU A 217 12.66 35.23 -11.07
N ASP A 218 12.31 35.72 -9.87
CA ASP A 218 13.21 36.39 -8.93
C ASP A 218 13.73 35.47 -7.80
N GLU A 219 13.66 34.15 -7.96
CA GLU A 219 14.17 33.23 -6.93
C GLU A 219 15.68 33.38 -6.66
N PRO A 220 16.10 33.31 -5.38
CA PRO A 220 17.48 33.48 -4.99
C PRO A 220 18.35 32.35 -5.54
N GLU A 221 19.47 32.74 -6.14
CA GLU A 221 20.52 31.81 -6.52
C GLU A 221 21.28 31.36 -5.28
N TYR A 222 21.23 30.07 -4.98
CA TYR A 222 21.97 29.45 -3.88
C TYR A 222 23.38 29.13 -4.32
N VAL A 223 24.34 29.54 -3.49
CA VAL A 223 25.76 29.32 -3.72
C VAL A 223 26.30 28.55 -2.51
N ILE A 224 26.51 27.24 -2.69
CA ILE A 224 27.09 26.38 -1.66
C ILE A 224 28.53 26.09 -2.01
N THR A 225 29.45 26.48 -1.14
CA THR A 225 30.89 26.31 -1.40
C THR A 225 31.42 24.97 -0.94
N GLU A 226 30.84 24.41 0.12
CA GLU A 226 31.23 23.14 0.74
C GLU A 226 30.00 22.34 1.19
N PHE A 227 30.15 21.02 1.27
CA PHE A 227 29.11 20.15 1.83
C PHE A 227 29.61 19.50 3.11
N HIS A 228 28.77 19.53 4.14
CA HIS A 228 29.06 18.97 5.45
C HIS A 228 28.07 17.85 5.78
N GLU A 229 28.48 16.94 6.65
CA GLU A 229 27.64 15.86 7.15
C GLU A 229 27.81 15.67 8.66
N SER A 230 26.87 14.96 9.27
CA SER A 230 26.97 14.63 10.69
C SER A 230 28.24 13.83 10.99
N PRO A 231 28.98 14.18 12.07
CA PRO A 231 30.11 13.40 12.55
C PRO A 231 29.76 11.92 12.74
N LEU A 232 28.51 11.59 13.07
CA LEU A 232 28.06 10.21 13.25
C LEU A 232 28.23 9.33 11.99
N LEU A 233 28.26 9.91 10.79
CA LEU A 233 28.47 9.15 9.55
C LEU A 233 29.95 8.90 9.22
N ARG A 234 30.86 9.65 9.85
CA ARG A 234 32.31 9.62 9.53
C ARG A 234 33.19 9.15 10.68
N ASP A 235 32.75 9.34 11.92
CA ASP A 235 33.52 9.03 13.10
C ASP A 235 33.05 7.71 13.73
N ARG A 236 33.93 6.70 13.69
CA ARG A 236 33.69 5.41 14.33
C ARG A 236 33.44 5.55 15.83
N ALA A 237 34.16 6.43 16.52
CA ALA A 237 33.97 6.65 17.95
C ALA A 237 32.58 7.25 18.25
N ALA A 238 32.08 8.13 17.38
CA ALA A 238 30.72 8.65 17.49
C ALA A 238 29.68 7.54 17.29
N GLN A 239 29.86 6.65 16.30
CA GLN A 239 28.99 5.49 16.12
C GLN A 239 29.07 4.52 17.30
N ASP A 240 30.25 4.25 17.84
CA ASP A 240 30.46 3.38 18.99
C ASP A 240 29.82 3.95 20.25
N ALA A 241 29.87 5.27 20.46
CA ALA A 241 29.19 5.93 21.56
C ALA A 241 27.66 5.79 21.44
N VAL A 242 27.10 5.97 20.24
CA VAL A 242 25.67 5.75 19.98
C VAL A 242 25.30 4.28 20.14
N ASN A 243 26.14 3.35 19.67
CA ASN A 243 25.95 1.92 19.85
C ASN A 243 25.96 1.55 21.33
N ALA A 244 26.94 2.03 22.10
CA ALA A 244 27.02 1.82 23.54
C ALA A 244 25.78 2.37 24.27
N TYR A 245 25.32 3.57 23.88
CA TYR A 245 24.08 4.14 24.40
C TYR A 245 22.86 3.24 24.10
N ILE A 246 22.73 2.72 22.88
CA ILE A 246 21.64 1.83 22.47
C ILE A 246 21.71 0.49 23.22
N MET A 247 22.91 -0.07 23.37
CA MET A 247 23.15 -1.33 24.07
C MET A 247 22.85 -1.22 25.57
N ALA A 248 23.18 -0.07 26.20
CA ALA A 248 22.85 0.22 27.59
C ALA A 248 21.33 0.27 27.86
N GLN A 249 20.51 0.48 26.81
CA GLN A 249 19.05 0.43 26.88
C GLN A 249 18.49 -0.99 26.64
N GLY A 250 19.35 -2.02 26.60
CA GLY A 250 18.99 -3.45 26.62
C GLY A 250 18.59 -4.04 25.27
N ARG A 251 19.16 -3.60 24.15
CA ARG A 251 18.64 -3.95 22.81
C ARG A 251 19.72 -4.13 21.73
N LYS A 252 19.41 -4.95 20.71
CA LYS A 252 20.43 -5.69 19.93
C LYS A 252 20.84 -5.13 18.56
N HIS A 253 20.08 -4.22 17.93
CA HIS A 253 20.31 -3.88 16.51
C HIS A 253 20.20 -2.37 16.18
N TYR A 254 21.25 -1.85 15.53
CA TYR A 254 21.39 -0.49 14.98
C TYR A 254 22.11 -0.61 13.63
N TYR A 255 21.62 0.08 12.59
CA TYR A 255 22.13 -0.10 11.21
C TYR A 255 22.41 1.24 10.52
N LEU A 256 23.48 1.90 10.92
CA LEU A 256 24.19 2.85 10.06
C LEU A 256 25.24 2.10 9.23
N PRO A 257 25.53 2.57 8.01
CA PRO A 257 26.67 2.06 7.25
C PRO A 257 27.98 2.38 7.98
N GLU A 258 28.96 1.51 7.76
CA GLU A 258 30.33 1.71 8.21
C GLU A 258 30.88 3.02 7.62
N PRO A 259 31.54 3.89 8.41
CA PRO A 259 32.02 5.19 7.93
C PRO A 259 32.84 5.13 6.64
N GLU A 260 33.66 4.09 6.49
CA GLU A 260 34.56 3.90 5.35
C GLU A 260 33.81 3.45 4.08
N SER A 261 32.57 2.96 4.23
CA SER A 261 31.74 2.50 3.12
C SER A 261 30.96 3.63 2.43
N LEU A 262 30.86 4.81 3.06
CA LEU A 262 30.07 5.93 2.54
C LEU A 262 30.88 6.84 1.60
N PRO A 263 30.38 7.13 0.38
CA PRO A 263 30.94 8.16 -0.49
C PRO A 263 30.94 9.55 0.18
N PRO A 264 31.78 10.50 -0.28
CA PRO A 264 31.68 11.92 0.08
C PRO A 264 30.26 12.48 -0.04
N VAL A 265 29.91 13.48 0.78
CA VAL A 265 28.56 14.11 0.76
C VAL A 265 28.15 14.54 -0.64
N ALA A 266 29.05 15.20 -1.37
CA ALA A 266 28.80 15.68 -2.72
C ALA A 266 28.39 14.56 -3.70
N ASP A 267 28.93 13.35 -3.54
CA ASP A 267 28.60 12.19 -4.40
C ASP A 267 27.28 11.53 -3.99
N ARG A 268 26.77 11.82 -2.79
CA ARG A 268 25.50 11.30 -2.27
C ARG A 268 24.32 12.20 -2.65
N LEU A 269 24.55 13.51 -2.74
CA LEU A 269 23.53 14.50 -3.08
C LEU A 269 23.18 14.49 -4.58
N PRO A 270 21.97 14.95 -4.95
CA PRO A 270 21.64 15.26 -6.34
C PRO A 270 22.38 16.51 -6.83
N LEU A 271 22.36 16.76 -8.14
CA LEU A 271 22.99 17.94 -8.76
C LEU A 271 22.38 19.28 -8.28
N ASN A 272 21.09 19.28 -7.96
CA ASN A 272 20.38 20.42 -7.37
C ASN A 272 19.74 19.95 -6.05
N PRO A 273 20.46 19.96 -4.91
CA PRO A 273 19.91 19.56 -3.62
C PRO A 273 18.88 20.55 -3.11
N ALA A 274 17.89 20.08 -2.35
CA ALA A 274 16.87 20.97 -1.80
C ALA A 274 17.46 21.78 -0.65
N VAL A 275 17.47 23.11 -0.77
CA VAL A 275 17.79 24.00 0.36
C VAL A 275 16.57 24.13 1.25
N VAL A 276 16.74 23.80 2.53
CA VAL A 276 15.70 23.94 3.54
C VAL A 276 16.06 25.09 4.45
N HIS A 277 15.22 26.11 4.45
CA HIS A 277 15.22 27.14 5.49
C HIS A 277 14.28 26.68 6.60
N GLY A 278 14.83 26.39 7.78
CA GLY A 278 13.97 26.16 8.95
C GLY A 278 13.10 27.41 9.19
N PRO A 279 11.84 27.25 9.62
CA PRO A 279 10.89 28.37 9.68
C PRO A 279 11.36 29.52 10.60
N ASP A 280 12.22 29.22 11.56
CA ASP A 280 12.78 30.17 12.53
C ASP A 280 14.31 30.31 12.42
N THR A 281 14.94 30.00 11.28
CA THR A 281 16.41 30.16 11.11
C THR A 281 16.86 31.60 11.32
N SER A 282 16.01 32.60 11.03
CA SER A 282 16.27 34.01 11.33
C SER A 282 16.33 34.30 12.84
N LYS A 283 15.61 33.51 13.66
CA LYS A 283 15.51 33.66 15.12
C LYS A 283 16.59 32.88 15.87
N TYR A 284 16.94 31.69 15.40
CA TYR A 284 17.85 30.78 16.11
C TYR A 284 19.17 30.49 15.38
N GLY A 285 19.36 31.02 14.17
CA GLY A 285 20.46 30.66 13.31
C GLY A 285 20.38 29.22 12.79
N LEU A 286 21.46 28.78 12.16
CA LEU A 286 21.59 27.42 11.62
C LEU A 286 21.76 26.39 12.73
N GLY A 287 21.35 25.15 12.42
CA GLY A 287 21.35 24.06 13.37
C GLY A 287 22.72 23.44 13.63
N LYS A 288 22.78 22.62 14.67
CA LYS A 288 23.97 21.82 15.01
C LYS A 288 23.64 20.34 14.90
N TYR A 289 24.54 19.58 14.27
CA TYR A 289 24.43 18.13 14.19
C TYR A 289 24.47 17.45 15.55
N GLY A 290 23.77 16.32 15.64
CA GLY A 290 23.92 15.40 16.76
C GLY A 290 22.61 15.09 17.48
N ARG A 291 22.78 14.44 18.63
CA ARG A 291 21.76 14.24 19.67
C ARG A 291 20.62 13.28 19.27
N VAL A 292 19.82 12.97 20.28
CA VAL A 292 18.73 12.00 20.20
C VAL A 292 17.43 12.70 20.56
N TRP A 293 16.44 12.62 19.67
CA TRP A 293 15.09 13.09 19.94
C TRP A 293 14.27 11.95 20.57
N TYR A 294 13.91 12.11 21.84
CA TYR A 294 13.03 11.18 22.55
C TYR A 294 11.56 11.50 22.36
N ARG A 295 10.76 10.46 22.11
CA ARG A 295 9.30 10.51 21.95
C ARG A 295 8.63 9.35 22.68
N ALA A 296 7.40 9.57 23.13
CA ALA A 296 6.51 8.51 23.62
C ALA A 296 5.21 8.53 22.80
N ALA A 297 4.94 7.46 22.05
CA ALA A 297 3.82 7.40 21.10
C ALA A 297 3.13 6.05 21.13
N ALA A 298 1.87 5.99 20.70
CA ALA A 298 1.11 4.74 20.61
C ALA A 298 1.67 3.78 19.55
N SER A 299 2.28 4.32 18.49
CA SER A 299 2.97 3.55 17.45
C SER A 299 3.97 4.42 16.67
N THR A 300 4.62 3.86 15.65
CA THR A 300 5.64 4.52 14.81
C THR A 300 5.11 4.95 13.45
N TRP A 301 3.79 4.91 13.28
CA TRP A 301 3.14 5.06 11.98
C TRP A 301 3.34 6.44 11.34
N ASP A 302 3.57 7.45 12.17
CA ASP A 302 3.80 8.83 11.77
C ASP A 302 5.21 9.10 11.26
N VAL A 303 6.17 8.20 11.51
CA VAL A 303 7.56 8.34 11.04
C VAL A 303 7.62 8.40 9.52
N PRO A 304 7.18 7.38 8.76
CA PRO A 304 7.14 7.49 7.32
C PRO A 304 6.13 8.57 6.87
N ARG A 305 4.99 8.71 7.55
CA ARG A 305 3.85 9.52 7.05
C ARG A 305 3.92 11.02 7.28
N LYS A 306 4.66 11.48 8.28
CA LYS A 306 4.67 12.89 8.72
C LYS A 306 6.08 13.41 9.01
N LEU A 307 6.98 12.61 9.59
CA LEU A 307 8.36 13.08 9.84
C LEU A 307 9.27 12.97 8.61
N GLY A 308 8.94 12.07 7.69
CA GLY A 308 9.78 11.75 6.55
C GLY A 308 9.15 12.04 5.20
N MET A 309 7.98 12.69 5.15
CA MET A 309 7.17 12.74 3.93
C MET A 309 7.95 13.33 2.75
N VAL A 310 7.88 12.63 1.61
CA VAL A 310 8.45 13.06 0.32
C VAL A 310 7.32 13.06 -0.70
N SER A 311 7.21 14.15 -1.46
CA SER A 311 6.34 14.23 -2.62
C SER A 311 6.97 15.10 -3.72
N PHE A 312 6.31 15.25 -4.87
CA PHE A 312 6.82 16.15 -5.92
C PHE A 312 6.99 17.57 -5.37
N VAL A 313 5.94 18.05 -4.70
CA VAL A 313 5.86 19.35 -4.04
C VAL A 313 5.37 19.15 -2.61
N LYS A 314 5.55 20.13 -1.73
CA LYS A 314 5.08 20.10 -0.34
C LYS A 314 4.34 21.40 0.01
N THR A 315 3.68 21.46 1.16
CA THR A 315 3.18 22.71 1.72
C THR A 315 4.14 23.27 2.77
N ASP A 316 4.20 24.59 2.90
CA ASP A 316 4.90 25.27 3.99
C ASP A 316 4.01 25.40 5.25
N PRO A 317 4.49 26.00 6.36
CA PRO A 317 3.68 26.21 7.55
C PRO A 317 2.45 27.11 7.36
N LYS A 318 2.33 27.86 6.25
CA LYS A 318 1.18 28.69 5.92
C LYS A 318 0.18 27.99 4.99
N GLY A 319 0.59 26.87 4.38
CA GLY A 319 -0.19 26.12 3.40
C GLY A 319 0.18 26.44 1.94
N ASP A 320 1.22 27.23 1.70
CA ASP A 320 1.66 27.56 0.34
C ASP A 320 2.48 26.41 -0.25
N ILE A 321 2.29 26.13 -1.54
CA ILE A 321 2.98 25.03 -2.23
C ILE A 321 4.45 25.41 -2.49
N GLN A 322 5.37 24.50 -2.14
CA GLN A 322 6.82 24.66 -2.22
C GLN A 322 7.46 23.50 -3.00
N PRO A 323 8.61 23.72 -3.66
CA PRO A 323 9.42 22.65 -4.22
C PRO A 323 9.82 21.63 -3.15
N ASP A 324 9.85 20.35 -3.54
CA ASP A 324 10.37 19.27 -2.71
C ASP A 324 11.27 18.35 -3.56
N LEU A 325 10.78 17.17 -3.96
CA LEU A 325 11.52 16.27 -4.87
C LEU A 325 11.61 16.84 -6.29
N ALA A 326 10.56 17.52 -6.74
CA ALA A 326 10.60 18.36 -7.91
C ALA A 326 11.13 19.75 -7.50
N TYR A 327 12.16 20.23 -8.20
CA TYR A 327 12.70 21.57 -7.97
C TYR A 327 11.96 22.64 -8.80
N LYS A 328 11.25 22.21 -9.86
CA LYS A 328 10.42 23.01 -10.76
C LYS A 328 9.26 22.16 -11.27
N TRP A 329 8.14 22.79 -11.60
CA TRP A 329 7.07 22.19 -12.41
C TRP A 329 6.54 23.18 -13.43
N GLU A 330 5.80 22.70 -14.43
CA GLU A 330 5.13 23.49 -15.45
C GLU A 330 3.69 22.98 -15.61
N ILE A 331 2.74 23.89 -15.81
CA ILE A 331 1.31 23.58 -15.93
C ILE A 331 0.77 24.24 -17.19
N GLU A 332 0.22 23.44 -18.10
CA GLU A 332 -0.45 23.93 -19.31
C GLU A 332 -1.94 23.61 -19.24
N GLY A 333 -2.77 24.65 -19.05
CA GLY A 333 -4.24 24.55 -19.07
C GLY A 333 -4.83 23.56 -18.05
N ASN A 334 -4.14 23.36 -16.92
CA ASN A 334 -4.42 22.31 -15.93
C ASN A 334 -4.52 20.90 -16.53
N ARG A 335 -3.98 20.68 -17.73
CA ARG A 335 -4.10 19.42 -18.49
C ARG A 335 -2.77 18.71 -18.62
N VAL A 336 -1.69 19.46 -18.78
CA VAL A 336 -0.33 18.92 -18.82
C VAL A 336 0.42 19.44 -17.62
N TYR A 337 1.00 18.51 -16.86
CA TYR A 337 1.87 18.82 -15.73
C TYR A 337 3.21 18.16 -15.95
N THR A 338 4.28 18.96 -16.01
CA THR A 338 5.65 18.48 -16.14
C THR A 338 6.39 18.77 -14.85
N PHE A 339 6.93 17.76 -14.18
CA PHE A 339 7.75 17.92 -12.98
C PHE A 339 9.21 17.62 -13.29
N TYR A 340 10.09 18.50 -12.83
CA TYR A 340 11.54 18.40 -12.97
C TYR A 340 12.13 17.96 -11.62
N LEU A 341 12.51 16.69 -11.54
CA LEU A 341 13.05 16.05 -10.35
C LEU A 341 14.53 16.40 -10.16
N ARG A 342 15.00 16.31 -8.92
CA ARG A 342 16.40 16.51 -8.58
C ARG A 342 17.25 15.35 -9.12
N GLN A 343 17.92 15.57 -10.25
CA GLN A 343 18.76 14.57 -10.92
C GLN A 343 19.88 14.05 -9.99
N GLY A 344 20.07 12.74 -9.95
CA GLY A 344 21.06 12.08 -9.09
C GLY A 344 20.60 11.79 -7.65
N THR A 345 19.31 12.00 -7.36
CA THR A 345 18.68 11.57 -6.09
C THR A 345 18.85 10.06 -5.90
N LYS A 346 19.04 9.63 -4.65
CA LYS A 346 19.27 8.23 -4.31
C LYS A 346 18.32 7.79 -3.20
N TRP A 347 17.91 6.52 -3.26
CA TRP A 347 17.33 5.82 -2.13
C TRP A 347 18.34 5.74 -0.98
N SER A 348 17.85 5.53 0.22
CA SER A 348 18.69 5.50 1.41
C SER A 348 19.67 4.32 1.52
N ASP A 349 19.61 3.37 0.59
CA ASP A 349 20.60 2.30 0.39
C ASP A 349 21.61 2.62 -0.74
N GLY A 350 21.59 3.85 -1.26
CA GLY A 350 22.49 4.35 -2.30
C GLY A 350 22.09 4.04 -3.73
N HIS A 351 21.01 3.27 -3.97
CA HIS A 351 20.51 3.05 -5.34
C HIS A 351 19.97 4.36 -5.94
N PRO A 352 20.21 4.64 -7.24
CA PRO A 352 19.60 5.78 -7.92
C PRO A 352 18.08 5.73 -7.81
N PHE A 353 17.47 6.89 -7.56
CA PHE A 353 16.04 7.10 -7.69
C PHE A 353 15.78 7.88 -8.98
N THR A 354 14.94 7.35 -9.87
CA THR A 354 14.64 7.97 -11.16
C THR A 354 13.15 7.98 -11.46
N VAL A 355 12.74 8.68 -12.53
CA VAL A 355 11.38 8.63 -13.07
C VAL A 355 10.90 7.19 -13.30
N GLN A 356 11.81 6.25 -13.54
CA GLN A 356 11.46 4.85 -13.73
C GLN A 356 10.95 4.15 -12.46
N ASP A 357 11.35 4.59 -11.26
CA ASP A 357 10.73 4.14 -10.00
C ASP A 357 9.27 4.61 -9.91
N ILE A 358 9.01 5.85 -10.34
CA ILE A 358 7.66 6.43 -10.34
C ILE A 358 6.77 5.73 -11.37
N LEU A 359 7.26 5.54 -12.60
CA LEU A 359 6.55 4.83 -13.66
C LEU A 359 6.27 3.37 -13.27
N TRP A 360 7.22 2.73 -12.60
CA TRP A 360 7.04 1.38 -12.06
C TRP A 360 5.83 1.30 -11.12
N VAL A 361 5.75 2.22 -10.16
CA VAL A 361 4.65 2.20 -9.19
C VAL A 361 3.35 2.66 -9.86
N ALA A 362 3.36 3.71 -10.67
CA ALA A 362 2.15 4.23 -11.31
C ALA A 362 1.53 3.24 -12.30
N ASN A 363 2.33 2.70 -13.21
CA ASN A 363 1.84 1.85 -14.29
C ASN A 363 1.68 0.39 -13.86
N THR A 364 2.59 -0.13 -13.04
CA THR A 364 2.61 -1.57 -12.73
C THR A 364 2.00 -1.91 -11.38
N VAL A 365 2.01 -1.00 -10.40
CA VAL A 365 1.44 -1.27 -9.07
C VAL A 365 0.05 -0.65 -8.96
N ILE A 366 -0.07 0.68 -9.05
CA ILE A 366 -1.34 1.38 -8.87
C ILE A 366 -2.27 1.17 -10.08
N GLY A 367 -1.72 1.16 -11.29
CA GLY A 367 -2.46 0.89 -12.52
C GLY A 367 -2.87 -0.56 -12.72
N SER A 368 -2.43 -1.47 -11.86
CA SER A 368 -2.69 -2.91 -11.96
C SER A 368 -4.08 -3.29 -11.43
N PRO A 369 -4.74 -4.31 -12.01
CA PRO A 369 -6.03 -4.83 -11.52
C PRO A 369 -6.01 -5.30 -10.07
N TYR A 370 -4.81 -5.67 -9.58
CA TYR A 370 -4.62 -6.30 -8.28
C TYR A 370 -4.72 -5.24 -7.17
N TRP A 371 -4.74 -3.95 -7.55
CA TRP A 371 -4.99 -2.81 -6.71
C TRP A 371 -6.44 -2.32 -6.89
N ALA A 372 -7.30 -2.73 -5.95
CA ALA A 372 -8.74 -2.44 -5.99
C ALA A 372 -9.10 -0.96 -5.72
N ASP A 373 -8.15 -0.13 -5.31
CA ASP A 373 -8.40 1.25 -4.86
C ASP A 373 -7.61 2.23 -5.73
N ARG A 374 -8.23 2.65 -6.84
CA ARG A 374 -7.66 3.62 -7.79
C ARG A 374 -7.87 5.04 -7.29
N SER A 375 -6.81 5.85 -7.30
CA SER A 375 -6.79 7.20 -6.75
C SER A 375 -7.67 8.19 -7.52
N MET A 376 -8.26 9.14 -6.79
CA MET A 376 -9.05 10.23 -7.37
C MET A 376 -8.23 11.15 -8.29
N TRP A 377 -6.92 11.26 -8.15
CA TRP A 377 -6.11 12.03 -9.10
C TRP A 377 -5.85 11.27 -10.41
N MET A 378 -5.98 9.94 -10.41
CA MET A 378 -5.75 9.12 -11.60
C MET A 378 -6.98 9.02 -12.50
N ILE A 379 -8.14 9.58 -12.09
CA ILE A 379 -9.51 9.26 -12.56
C ILE A 379 -9.47 8.52 -13.89
N PRO A 380 -9.29 7.19 -13.85
CA PRO A 380 -9.83 6.40 -14.92
C PRO A 380 -11.32 6.53 -14.68
N THR A 381 -12.00 7.32 -15.51
CA THR A 381 -13.22 6.73 -16.03
C THR A 381 -12.70 5.47 -16.71
N ASP A 382 -12.99 4.31 -16.13
CA ASP A 382 -12.48 3.02 -16.58
C ASP A 382 -12.84 2.68 -18.03
N GLY A 383 -13.38 3.65 -18.78
CA GLY A 383 -13.77 3.61 -20.17
C GLY A 383 -14.82 2.55 -20.44
N SER A 384 -15.18 1.71 -19.48
CA SER A 384 -15.81 0.41 -19.69
C SER A 384 -17.00 0.20 -18.78
N ALA A 385 -17.11 0.95 -17.69
CA ALA A 385 -18.22 0.91 -16.75
C ALA A 385 -19.23 2.06 -16.96
N ALA A 386 -18.96 3.03 -17.84
CA ALA A 386 -19.97 4.01 -18.26
C ALA A 386 -19.76 4.49 -19.70
N LEU A 387 -20.84 5.00 -20.30
CA LEU A 387 -20.77 5.88 -21.47
C LEU A 387 -20.63 7.32 -20.95
N TYR A 388 -19.71 8.10 -21.49
CA TYR A 388 -19.55 9.52 -21.16
C TYR A 388 -19.97 10.42 -22.32
N VAL A 389 -20.26 11.69 -22.03
CA VAL A 389 -20.58 12.71 -23.04
C VAL A 389 -19.49 12.81 -24.11
N ASP A 390 -18.23 12.75 -23.68
CA ASP A 390 -17.07 12.86 -24.57
C ASP A 390 -16.75 11.58 -25.34
N ASP A 391 -17.39 10.45 -24.98
CA ASP A 391 -17.28 9.22 -25.77
C ASP A 391 -17.99 9.38 -27.13
N ILE A 392 -18.91 10.34 -27.27
CA ILE A 392 -19.62 10.59 -28.52
C ILE A 392 -18.80 11.55 -29.39
N LEU A 393 -18.18 11.00 -30.44
CA LEU A 393 -17.30 11.73 -31.36
C LEU A 393 -18.06 12.65 -32.30
N ASP A 394 -19.26 12.24 -32.72
CA ASP A 394 -20.11 12.99 -33.64
C ASP A 394 -21.58 12.82 -33.25
N TRP A 395 -22.07 13.76 -32.44
CA TRP A 395 -23.43 13.76 -31.89
C TRP A 395 -24.50 13.76 -32.97
N GLN A 396 -24.36 14.63 -33.98
CA GLN A 396 -25.35 14.78 -35.04
C GLN A 396 -25.42 13.51 -35.89
N ARG A 397 -24.26 12.97 -36.30
CA ARG A 397 -24.22 11.78 -37.14
C ARG A 397 -24.66 10.52 -36.39
N LEU A 398 -24.32 10.40 -35.10
CA LEU A 398 -24.80 9.31 -34.25
C LEU A 398 -26.33 9.35 -34.15
N ALA A 399 -26.91 10.50 -33.81
CA ALA A 399 -28.35 10.66 -33.68
C ALA A 399 -29.06 10.40 -35.01
N ALA A 400 -28.57 10.94 -36.13
CA ALA A 400 -29.13 10.70 -37.45
C ALA A 400 -29.10 9.21 -37.84
N THR A 401 -28.01 8.51 -37.50
CA THR A 401 -27.88 7.06 -37.76
C THR A 401 -28.89 6.26 -36.93
N ILE A 402 -29.02 6.57 -35.64
CA ILE A 402 -29.99 5.92 -34.74
C ILE A 402 -31.43 6.18 -35.22
N VAL A 403 -31.77 7.43 -35.59
CA VAL A 403 -33.11 7.79 -36.10
C VAL A 403 -33.42 7.04 -37.40
N ALA A 404 -32.46 6.98 -38.32
CA ALA A 404 -32.63 6.28 -39.60
C ALA A 404 -32.87 4.78 -39.40
N GLN A 405 -32.05 4.14 -38.56
CA GLN A 405 -32.21 2.74 -38.16
C GLN A 405 -33.53 2.53 -37.40
N GLY A 406 -33.89 3.45 -36.52
CA GLY A 406 -35.13 3.46 -35.74
C GLY A 406 -36.40 3.47 -36.59
N ARG A 407 -36.37 4.13 -37.74
CA ARG A 407 -37.49 4.19 -38.71
C ARG A 407 -37.55 2.98 -39.65
N SER A 408 -36.49 2.18 -39.73
CA SER A 408 -36.45 0.95 -40.52
C SER A 408 -37.15 -0.19 -39.79
N ASP A 409 -37.82 -1.08 -40.52
CA ASP A 409 -38.37 -2.32 -39.97
C ASP A 409 -37.35 -3.46 -39.91
N ALA A 410 -36.15 -3.27 -40.48
CA ALA A 410 -35.06 -4.22 -40.37
C ALA A 410 -34.47 -4.23 -38.94
N PRO A 411 -34.21 -5.41 -38.35
CA PRO A 411 -33.47 -5.52 -37.10
C PRO A 411 -32.14 -4.78 -37.20
N SER A 412 -31.89 -3.87 -36.26
CA SER A 412 -30.64 -3.10 -36.19
C SER A 412 -30.44 -2.51 -34.80
N PRO A 413 -29.20 -2.15 -34.43
CA PRO A 413 -28.90 -1.57 -33.12
C PRO A 413 -29.74 -0.31 -32.83
N GLY A 414 -29.90 0.54 -33.85
CA GLY A 414 -30.69 1.76 -33.73
C GLY A 414 -32.18 1.51 -33.67
N ARG A 415 -32.69 0.44 -34.31
CA ARG A 415 -34.09 0.01 -34.15
C ARG A 415 -34.36 -0.47 -32.73
N GLN A 416 -33.43 -1.22 -32.14
CA GLN A 416 -33.55 -1.69 -30.76
C GLN A 416 -33.51 -0.53 -29.76
N LEU A 417 -32.55 0.39 -29.93
CA LEU A 417 -32.48 1.64 -29.19
C LEU A 417 -33.78 2.42 -29.27
N TRP A 418 -34.27 2.65 -30.50
CA TRP A 418 -35.47 3.43 -30.76
C TRP A 418 -36.71 2.83 -30.11
N THR A 419 -36.86 1.51 -30.18
CA THR A 419 -38.01 0.77 -29.64
C THR A 419 -38.06 0.84 -28.12
N LEU A 420 -36.91 0.71 -27.46
CA LEU A 420 -36.83 0.68 -25.99
C LEU A 420 -36.73 2.07 -25.36
N SER A 421 -36.34 3.07 -26.14
CA SER A 421 -36.31 4.48 -25.72
C SER A 421 -37.70 4.97 -25.36
N ASP A 422 -37.78 5.79 -24.32
CA ASP A 422 -38.96 6.60 -24.04
C ASP A 422 -39.09 7.73 -25.07
N GLU A 423 -40.22 8.45 -25.04
CA GLU A 423 -40.45 9.54 -26.00
C GLU A 423 -39.49 10.72 -25.79
N SER A 424 -38.96 10.90 -24.57
CA SER A 424 -37.99 11.95 -24.28
C SER A 424 -36.68 11.73 -25.03
N LEU A 425 -36.10 10.52 -24.94
CA LEU A 425 -34.89 10.16 -25.66
C LEU A 425 -35.11 10.14 -27.18
N ARG A 426 -36.27 9.67 -27.66
CA ARG A 426 -36.61 9.74 -29.09
C ARG A 426 -36.70 11.18 -29.60
N GLN A 427 -37.26 12.08 -28.80
CA GLN A 427 -37.34 13.49 -29.14
C GLN A 427 -35.94 14.12 -29.21
N MET A 428 -35.08 13.88 -28.22
CA MET A 428 -33.69 14.33 -28.24
C MET A 428 -32.93 13.81 -29.48
N LEU A 429 -33.12 12.52 -29.83
CA LEU A 429 -32.52 11.94 -31.03
C LEU A 429 -32.94 12.66 -32.32
N ARG A 430 -34.23 13.01 -32.46
CA ARG A 430 -34.73 13.75 -33.64
C ARG A 430 -34.12 15.15 -33.70
N GLU A 431 -34.15 15.89 -32.60
CA GLU A 431 -33.62 17.25 -32.51
C GLU A 431 -32.13 17.31 -32.86
N ILE A 432 -31.34 16.41 -32.28
CA ILE A 432 -29.89 16.33 -32.54
C ILE A 432 -29.63 15.91 -34.00
N ALA A 433 -30.41 14.97 -34.55
CA ALA A 433 -30.30 14.56 -35.95
C ALA A 433 -30.61 15.71 -36.93
N ASP A 434 -31.59 16.55 -36.59
CA ASP A 434 -32.01 17.73 -37.37
C ASP A 434 -31.00 18.91 -37.26
N GLY A 435 -29.88 18.71 -36.55
CA GLY A 435 -28.78 19.67 -36.45
C GLY A 435 -28.88 20.63 -35.26
N GLN A 436 -29.80 20.40 -34.32
CA GLN A 436 -29.78 21.15 -33.07
C GLN A 436 -28.60 20.71 -32.21
N ARG A 437 -27.69 21.63 -31.90
CA ARG A 437 -26.54 21.34 -31.06
C ARG A 437 -27.00 21.22 -29.60
N PRO A 438 -26.88 20.04 -28.95
CA PRO A 438 -27.29 19.89 -27.56
C PRO A 438 -26.34 20.67 -26.65
N ASP A 439 -26.91 21.38 -25.68
CA ASP A 439 -26.20 21.94 -24.53
C ASP A 439 -25.69 20.81 -23.60
N GLU A 440 -24.88 21.18 -22.61
CA GLU A 440 -24.23 20.21 -21.72
C GLU A 440 -25.25 19.36 -20.94
N GLU A 441 -26.28 20.00 -20.38
CA GLU A 441 -27.35 19.33 -19.63
C GLU A 441 -28.08 18.28 -20.49
N ARG A 442 -28.42 18.61 -21.74
CA ARG A 442 -29.05 17.68 -22.69
C ARG A 442 -28.11 16.53 -23.08
N ARG A 443 -26.81 16.78 -23.23
CA ARG A 443 -25.84 15.70 -23.50
C ARG A 443 -25.75 14.73 -22.34
N TYR A 444 -25.72 15.22 -21.11
CA TYR A 444 -25.76 14.39 -19.91
C TYR A 444 -27.08 13.62 -19.81
N ALA A 445 -28.21 14.26 -20.06
CA ALA A 445 -29.52 13.60 -20.07
C ALA A 445 -29.57 12.47 -21.10
N PHE A 446 -29.04 12.70 -22.30
CA PHE A 446 -28.94 11.70 -23.37
C PHE A 446 -28.11 10.48 -22.95
N VAL A 447 -26.89 10.70 -22.46
CA VAL A 447 -25.99 9.62 -22.01
C VAL A 447 -26.58 8.85 -20.83
N ASN A 448 -27.21 9.54 -19.88
CA ASN A 448 -27.90 8.90 -18.76
C ASN A 448 -29.09 8.04 -19.22
N ALA A 449 -29.86 8.51 -20.20
CA ALA A 449 -30.97 7.75 -20.77
C ALA A 449 -30.48 6.49 -21.48
N LEU A 450 -29.40 6.59 -22.28
CA LEU A 450 -28.73 5.42 -22.85
C LEU A 450 -28.20 4.47 -21.77
N GLY A 451 -27.60 5.01 -20.72
CA GLY A 451 -27.11 4.22 -19.60
C GLY A 451 -28.21 3.43 -18.89
N LYS A 452 -29.39 4.03 -18.72
CA LYS A 452 -30.59 3.32 -18.20
C LYS A 452 -31.04 2.21 -19.14
N LEU A 453 -31.03 2.46 -20.45
CA LEU A 453 -31.36 1.43 -21.45
C LEU A 453 -30.38 0.26 -21.41
N PHE A 454 -29.08 0.52 -21.28
CA PHE A 454 -28.07 -0.54 -21.24
C PHE A 454 -28.20 -1.46 -20.01
N ARG A 455 -28.87 -1.04 -18.93
CA ARG A 455 -29.15 -1.92 -17.77
C ARG A 455 -30.25 -2.95 -18.05
N ARG A 456 -31.05 -2.72 -19.08
CA ARG A 456 -32.19 -3.57 -19.40
C ARG A 456 -31.70 -4.79 -20.17
N ALA A 457 -32.03 -5.98 -19.68
CA ALA A 457 -31.73 -7.22 -20.40
C ALA A 457 -32.44 -7.27 -21.77
N GLU A 458 -33.55 -6.55 -21.93
CA GLU A 458 -34.30 -6.40 -23.18
C GLU A 458 -33.57 -5.58 -24.23
N PHE A 459 -32.56 -4.79 -23.85
CA PHE A 459 -31.71 -4.09 -24.81
C PHE A 459 -30.97 -5.05 -25.74
N TYR A 460 -30.68 -6.25 -25.25
CA TYR A 460 -30.12 -7.31 -26.05
C TYR A 460 -31.20 -8.00 -26.90
N ASP A 461 -31.08 -7.89 -28.22
CA ASP A 461 -31.87 -8.64 -29.23
C ASP A 461 -30.95 -9.19 -30.31
N GLU A 462 -30.79 -10.51 -30.38
CA GLU A 462 -29.83 -11.19 -31.25
C GLU A 462 -29.90 -10.72 -32.71
N GLU A 463 -31.10 -10.59 -33.27
CA GLU A 463 -31.30 -10.18 -34.66
C GLU A 463 -30.81 -8.76 -34.92
N ALA A 464 -30.99 -7.85 -33.96
CA ALA A 464 -30.59 -6.46 -34.07
C ALA A 464 -29.06 -6.28 -34.16
N TRP A 465 -28.27 -7.28 -33.78
CA TRP A 465 -26.81 -7.22 -33.78
C TRP A 465 -26.16 -8.24 -34.74
N GLN A 466 -26.95 -8.91 -35.59
CA GLN A 466 -26.47 -9.79 -36.66
C GLN A 466 -25.69 -8.98 -37.71
N GLY A 467 -24.36 -9.07 -37.66
CA GLY A 467 -23.45 -8.34 -38.56
C GLY A 467 -22.40 -7.50 -37.85
N ILE A 468 -22.47 -7.40 -36.52
CA ILE A 468 -21.40 -6.80 -35.71
C ILE A 468 -20.37 -7.89 -35.44
N ASP A 469 -19.27 -7.84 -36.18
CA ASP A 469 -18.15 -8.76 -36.04
C ASP A 469 -17.28 -8.38 -34.83
N LEU A 470 -17.67 -8.89 -33.67
CA LEU A 470 -16.87 -8.80 -32.44
C LEU A 470 -15.63 -9.69 -32.50
N GLU A 471 -15.59 -10.66 -33.42
CA GLU A 471 -14.42 -11.49 -33.64
C GLU A 471 -13.30 -10.66 -34.28
N SER A 472 -13.63 -9.71 -35.14
CA SER A 472 -12.71 -8.67 -35.61
C SER A 472 -12.21 -7.77 -34.48
N ASP A 473 -13.08 -7.31 -33.57
CA ASP A 473 -12.66 -6.50 -32.41
C ASP A 473 -11.78 -7.30 -31.43
N LEU A 474 -12.12 -8.57 -31.21
CA LEU A 474 -11.32 -9.52 -30.45
C LEU A 474 -9.99 -9.81 -31.13
N ARG A 475 -9.93 -9.90 -32.46
CA ARG A 475 -8.68 -10.06 -33.22
C ARG A 475 -7.83 -8.80 -33.08
N GLU A 476 -8.38 -7.60 -33.25
CA GLU A 476 -7.66 -6.33 -33.12
C GLU A 476 -7.13 -6.10 -31.68
N LEU A 477 -7.95 -6.36 -30.65
CA LEU A 477 -7.52 -6.32 -29.25
C LEU A 477 -6.46 -7.38 -28.96
N ALA A 478 -6.63 -8.59 -29.51
CA ALA A 478 -5.68 -9.66 -29.29
C ALA A 478 -4.39 -9.53 -30.13
N ASP A 479 -4.39 -8.77 -31.22
CA ASP A 479 -3.19 -8.39 -31.96
C ASP A 479 -2.31 -7.42 -31.15
N HIS A 480 -2.91 -6.76 -30.17
CA HIS A 480 -2.25 -5.89 -29.20
C HIS A 480 -2.24 -6.49 -27.78
N VAL A 481 -2.48 -7.81 -27.62
CA VAL A 481 -2.64 -8.48 -26.31
C VAL A 481 -1.43 -8.30 -25.39
N ASP A 482 -0.24 -8.20 -25.99
CA ASP A 482 1.04 -8.01 -25.28
C ASP A 482 1.18 -6.62 -24.65
N SER A 483 0.26 -5.71 -24.97
CA SER A 483 0.13 -4.36 -24.39
C SER A 483 -1.11 -4.21 -23.51
N LEU A 484 -1.96 -5.24 -23.42
CA LEU A 484 -3.16 -5.21 -22.58
C LEU A 484 -2.77 -5.42 -21.13
N ASP A 485 -3.12 -4.45 -20.29
CA ASP A 485 -3.17 -4.68 -18.86
C ASP A 485 -4.34 -5.62 -18.52
N THR A 486 -4.52 -5.92 -17.25
CA THR A 486 -5.55 -6.87 -16.87
C THR A 486 -6.98 -6.35 -17.08
N GLU A 487 -7.18 -5.04 -17.24
CA GLU A 487 -8.48 -4.52 -17.65
C GLU A 487 -8.72 -4.74 -19.14
N GLY A 488 -7.68 -4.66 -19.98
CA GLY A 488 -7.69 -5.17 -21.35
C GLY A 488 -7.96 -6.69 -21.41
N LEU A 489 -7.44 -7.46 -20.45
CA LEU A 489 -7.78 -8.88 -20.29
C LEU A 489 -9.24 -9.09 -19.85
N TRP A 490 -9.80 -8.21 -19.00
CA TRP A 490 -11.21 -8.23 -18.62
C TRP A 490 -12.12 -7.85 -19.79
N GLN A 491 -11.72 -6.89 -20.63
CA GLN A 491 -12.43 -6.53 -21.85
C GLN A 491 -12.42 -7.69 -22.86
N LEU A 492 -11.25 -8.32 -23.06
CA LEU A 492 -11.12 -9.56 -23.84
C LEU A 492 -12.03 -10.66 -23.28
N GLN A 493 -12.06 -10.82 -21.95
CA GLN A 493 -12.89 -11.82 -21.27
C GLN A 493 -14.39 -11.51 -21.41
N ALA A 494 -14.83 -10.25 -21.29
CA ALA A 494 -16.22 -9.85 -21.45
C ALA A 494 -16.70 -10.02 -22.91
N LEU A 495 -15.87 -9.64 -23.88
CA LEU A 495 -16.13 -9.83 -25.31
C LEU A 495 -16.14 -11.32 -25.68
N ARG A 496 -15.29 -12.13 -25.03
CA ARG A 496 -15.25 -13.59 -25.22
C ARG A 496 -16.41 -14.31 -24.55
N VAL A 497 -16.83 -13.89 -23.35
CA VAL A 497 -18.05 -14.35 -22.68
C VAL A 497 -19.26 -14.07 -23.58
N ARG A 498 -19.30 -12.92 -24.27
CA ARG A 498 -20.32 -12.61 -25.28
C ARG A 498 -20.22 -13.50 -26.52
N ASN A 499 -19.02 -13.71 -27.06
CA ASN A 499 -18.84 -14.59 -28.22
C ASN A 499 -19.28 -16.03 -27.89
N ASP A 500 -18.97 -16.53 -26.69
CA ASP A 500 -19.46 -17.84 -26.23
C ASP A 500 -20.97 -17.84 -25.93
N TRP A 501 -21.55 -16.74 -25.43
CA TRP A 501 -23.00 -16.58 -25.23
C TRP A 501 -23.76 -16.64 -26.56
N LEU A 502 -23.24 -15.96 -27.59
CA LEU A 502 -23.77 -15.95 -28.96
C LEU A 502 -23.58 -17.30 -29.68
N GLN A 503 -22.42 -17.92 -29.54
CA GLN A 503 -22.06 -19.11 -30.32
C GLN A 503 -22.58 -20.42 -29.72
N ARG A 504 -22.73 -20.54 -28.39
CA ARG A 504 -22.93 -21.86 -27.76
C ARG A 504 -24.33 -22.16 -27.26
N ARG A 505 -25.18 -21.16 -26.95
CA ARG A 505 -26.39 -21.47 -26.18
C ARG A 505 -27.68 -21.62 -26.97
N LYS A 506 -28.06 -20.78 -27.95
CA LYS A 506 -29.42 -20.89 -28.57
C LYS A 506 -30.53 -21.16 -27.51
N ILE A 507 -30.35 -20.67 -26.29
CA ILE A 507 -31.22 -20.97 -25.15
C ILE A 507 -32.29 -19.88 -25.15
N SER A 508 -33.52 -20.27 -25.46
CA SER A 508 -34.70 -19.40 -25.39
C SER A 508 -34.89 -18.85 -23.97
N ARG A 509 -35.45 -17.63 -23.84
CA ARG A 509 -35.92 -17.03 -22.57
C ARG A 509 -36.85 -17.93 -21.74
N THR A 510 -37.40 -18.97 -22.35
CA THR A 510 -38.30 -19.95 -21.73
C THR A 510 -37.60 -21.17 -21.14
N ASP A 511 -36.28 -21.30 -21.31
CA ASP A 511 -35.49 -22.42 -20.79
C ASP A 511 -35.15 -22.20 -19.30
N PRO A 512 -35.41 -23.18 -18.42
CA PRO A 512 -35.15 -23.06 -16.98
C PRO A 512 -33.71 -22.71 -16.60
N ARG A 513 -32.72 -23.05 -17.43
CA ARG A 513 -31.29 -22.73 -17.23
C ARG A 513 -30.97 -21.24 -17.40
N TYR A 514 -31.92 -20.44 -17.88
CA TYR A 514 -31.81 -18.98 -17.95
C TYR A 514 -31.76 -18.34 -16.55
N GLU A 515 -32.51 -18.89 -15.59
CA GLU A 515 -32.55 -18.41 -14.21
C GLU A 515 -31.25 -18.67 -13.44
N GLU A 516 -30.49 -19.70 -13.84
CA GLU A 516 -29.21 -20.10 -13.22
C GLU A 516 -28.00 -19.28 -13.71
N LEU A 517 -28.16 -18.53 -14.81
CA LEU A 517 -27.08 -17.76 -15.47
C LEU A 517 -27.13 -16.24 -15.21
N LYS A 518 -28.03 -15.75 -14.34
CA LYS A 518 -28.34 -14.31 -14.20
C LYS A 518 -27.09 -13.45 -14.10
N LEU A 519 -26.72 -12.83 -15.22
CA LEU A 519 -25.81 -11.70 -15.25
C LEU A 519 -26.41 -10.65 -14.33
N ASN A 520 -25.63 -10.13 -13.39
CA ASN A 520 -26.11 -9.03 -12.58
C ASN A 520 -26.23 -7.76 -13.45
N ASP A 521 -26.93 -6.75 -12.95
CA ASP A 521 -27.22 -5.52 -13.71
C ASP A 521 -25.93 -4.81 -14.20
N SER A 522 -24.83 -4.93 -13.46
CA SER A 522 -23.52 -4.40 -13.88
C SER A 522 -22.98 -5.13 -15.10
N GLU A 523 -23.15 -6.45 -15.16
CA GLU A 523 -22.66 -7.28 -16.26
C GLU A 523 -23.50 -7.07 -17.53
N VAL A 524 -24.82 -6.97 -17.37
CA VAL A 524 -25.75 -6.63 -18.45
C VAL A 524 -25.43 -5.24 -19.03
N PHE A 525 -25.21 -4.25 -18.16
CA PHE A 525 -24.83 -2.91 -18.58
C PHE A 525 -23.54 -2.89 -19.39
N ARG A 526 -22.46 -3.47 -18.86
CA ARG A 526 -21.16 -3.47 -19.53
C ARG A 526 -21.23 -4.16 -20.88
N LEU A 527 -21.96 -5.27 -20.96
CA LEU A 527 -22.19 -5.98 -22.21
C LEU A 527 -22.86 -5.07 -23.25
N ASN A 528 -24.02 -4.49 -22.89
CA ASN A 528 -24.83 -3.63 -23.76
C ASN A 528 -24.08 -2.38 -24.24
N LEU A 529 -23.33 -1.74 -23.34
CA LEU A 529 -22.48 -0.60 -23.66
C LEU A 529 -21.39 -0.96 -24.68
N GLN A 530 -20.73 -2.11 -24.54
CA GLN A 530 -19.73 -2.56 -25.51
C GLN A 530 -20.35 -2.88 -26.87
N MET A 531 -21.58 -3.41 -26.91
CA MET A 531 -22.27 -3.63 -28.19
C MET A 531 -22.58 -2.31 -28.88
N PHE A 532 -23.07 -1.33 -28.11
CA PHE A 532 -23.34 0.01 -28.61
C PHE A 532 -22.08 0.65 -29.24
N ARG A 533 -20.93 0.57 -28.54
CA ARG A 533 -19.66 1.06 -29.09
C ARG A 533 -19.24 0.35 -30.38
N ALA A 534 -19.42 -0.96 -30.46
CA ALA A 534 -19.11 -1.74 -31.65
C ALA A 534 -20.05 -1.40 -32.83
N ALA A 535 -21.36 -1.22 -32.58
CA ALA A 535 -22.34 -0.85 -33.61
C ALA A 535 -22.10 0.53 -34.22
N TYR A 536 -21.61 1.46 -33.41
CA TYR A 536 -21.39 2.86 -33.80
C TYR A 536 -19.90 3.21 -33.85
N ARG A 537 -19.06 2.23 -34.25
CA ARG A 537 -17.61 2.39 -34.37
C ARG A 537 -17.28 3.60 -35.26
N GLY A 538 -16.41 4.48 -34.76
CA GLY A 538 -16.04 5.74 -35.42
C GLY A 538 -16.99 6.92 -35.16
N LEU A 539 -18.16 6.69 -34.53
CA LEU A 539 -19.05 7.74 -34.01
C LEU A 539 -19.04 7.79 -32.48
N VAL A 540 -18.70 6.67 -31.85
CA VAL A 540 -18.50 6.53 -30.42
C VAL A 540 -17.07 6.01 -30.19
N GLN A 541 -16.36 6.59 -29.23
CA GLN A 541 -15.02 6.16 -28.86
C GLN A 541 -15.07 4.70 -28.37
N PRO A 542 -14.02 3.89 -28.67
CA PRO A 542 -13.83 2.62 -27.97
C PRO A 542 -13.72 2.88 -26.45
N PRO A 543 -13.79 1.84 -25.60
CA PRO A 543 -13.48 2.00 -24.18
C PRO A 543 -12.02 2.47 -24.02
N VAL A 544 -11.81 3.79 -24.08
CA VAL A 544 -10.52 4.41 -23.79
C VAL A 544 -10.44 4.47 -22.28
N ARG A 545 -9.48 3.75 -21.71
CA ARG A 545 -9.05 4.06 -20.36
C ARG A 545 -8.73 5.55 -20.37
N THR A 546 -9.46 6.38 -19.64
CA THR A 546 -9.01 7.76 -19.42
C THR A 546 -7.88 7.76 -18.40
N SER A 547 -6.85 6.94 -18.67
CA SER A 547 -5.60 7.00 -17.92
C SER A 547 -4.94 8.31 -18.25
N VAL A 548 -4.60 9.07 -17.21
CA VAL A 548 -3.51 10.04 -17.29
C VAL A 548 -2.31 9.38 -17.99
N LYS A 549 -1.84 9.97 -19.09
CA LYS A 549 -0.61 9.52 -19.72
C LYS A 549 0.54 9.98 -18.85
N ILE A 550 1.33 9.04 -18.34
CA ILE A 550 2.50 9.31 -17.51
C ILE A 550 3.73 8.86 -18.27
N GLU A 551 4.63 9.79 -18.57
CA GLU A 551 5.83 9.51 -19.38
C GLU A 551 7.07 10.19 -18.83
N ALA A 552 8.22 9.53 -19.01
CA ALA A 552 9.51 10.17 -18.86
C ALA A 552 9.76 11.08 -20.06
N VAL A 553 10.33 12.26 -19.81
CA VAL A 553 10.68 13.23 -20.86
C VAL A 553 12.21 13.35 -20.86
N PRO A 554 12.88 13.13 -22.00
CA PRO A 554 14.32 13.37 -22.08
C PRO A 554 14.62 14.86 -21.99
N ASP A 555 15.69 15.21 -21.27
CA ASP A 555 16.26 16.56 -21.29
C ASP A 555 17.03 16.84 -22.60
N GLU A 556 17.70 18.00 -22.69
CA GLU A 556 18.49 18.40 -23.86
C GLU A 556 19.67 17.45 -24.16
N THR A 557 20.10 16.65 -23.18
CA THR A 557 21.17 15.65 -23.31
C THR A 557 20.64 14.26 -23.69
N GLY A 558 19.32 14.07 -23.65
CA GLY A 558 18.66 12.78 -23.84
C GLY A 558 18.45 11.98 -22.55
N ASP A 559 18.76 12.54 -21.38
CA ASP A 559 18.56 11.90 -20.08
C ASP A 559 17.08 12.05 -19.65
N ASP A 560 16.37 10.93 -19.57
CA ASP A 560 14.95 10.85 -19.19
C ASP A 560 14.74 10.47 -17.71
N THR A 561 15.82 10.41 -16.91
CA THR A 561 15.77 9.91 -15.53
C THR A 561 15.12 10.86 -14.53
N HIS A 562 14.86 12.12 -14.90
CA HIS A 562 14.51 13.17 -13.95
C HIS A 562 13.40 14.14 -14.40
N ILE A 563 12.79 13.96 -15.59
CA ILE A 563 11.62 14.77 -15.99
C ILE A 563 10.45 13.83 -16.23
N ILE A 564 9.33 14.10 -15.57
CA ILE A 564 8.10 13.30 -15.70
C ILE A 564 6.94 14.20 -16.11
N ARG A 565 6.16 13.74 -17.08
CA ARG A 565 4.99 14.45 -17.59
C ARG A 565 3.72 13.64 -17.35
N PHE A 566 2.71 14.32 -16.86
CA PHE A 566 1.34 13.85 -16.72
C PHE A 566 0.47 14.60 -17.72
N THR A 567 -0.21 13.88 -18.60
CA THR A 567 -1.16 14.45 -19.57
C THR A 567 -2.54 13.90 -19.29
N PHE A 568 -3.45 14.76 -18.86
CA PHE A 568 -4.85 14.47 -18.64
C PHE A 568 -5.65 14.66 -19.94
N ASN A 569 -6.75 13.93 -20.08
CA ASN A 569 -7.64 14.10 -21.24
C ASN A 569 -8.47 15.39 -21.13
N LYS A 570 -8.75 15.81 -19.89
CA LYS A 570 -9.42 17.05 -19.53
C LYS A 570 -8.57 17.84 -18.54
N PRO A 571 -8.82 19.14 -18.34
CA PRO A 571 -8.22 19.85 -17.23
C PRO A 571 -8.48 19.13 -15.90
N ASN A 572 -7.49 19.12 -15.04
CA ASN A 572 -7.53 18.62 -13.68
C ASN A 572 -6.87 19.68 -12.81
N SER A 573 -7.63 20.69 -12.39
CA SER A 573 -7.21 21.83 -11.56
C SER A 573 -6.77 21.44 -10.15
N PHE A 574 -7.02 20.19 -9.78
CA PHE A 574 -6.83 19.64 -8.45
C PHE A 574 -5.53 18.83 -8.34
N PHE A 575 -4.90 18.50 -9.47
CA PHE A 575 -3.74 17.62 -9.50
C PHE A 575 -2.51 18.18 -8.76
N LEU A 576 -2.26 19.50 -8.81
CA LEU A 576 -1.09 20.07 -8.14
C LEU A 576 -1.18 19.94 -6.61
N ILE A 577 -2.37 20.18 -6.03
CA ILE A 577 -2.56 20.01 -4.59
C ILE A 577 -2.55 18.52 -4.21
N GLU A 578 -3.09 17.64 -5.04
CA GLU A 578 -2.96 16.18 -4.86
C GLU A 578 -1.49 15.72 -4.87
N ALA A 579 -0.64 16.38 -5.67
CA ALA A 579 0.79 16.12 -5.74
C ALA A 579 1.55 16.57 -4.48
N THR A 580 0.93 17.29 -3.53
CA THR A 580 1.50 17.48 -2.18
C THR A 580 1.07 16.37 -1.20
N HIS A 581 -0.01 15.63 -1.51
CA HIS A 581 -0.67 14.71 -0.58
C HIS A 581 -0.64 13.23 -1.03
N PHE A 582 -1.47 12.86 -2.00
CA PHE A 582 -1.96 11.48 -2.18
C PHE A 582 -0.99 10.56 -2.90
N MET A 583 -0.06 11.09 -3.66
CA MET A 583 0.96 10.27 -4.33
C MET A 583 1.82 9.51 -3.33
N PHE A 584 2.12 10.13 -2.18
CA PHE A 584 2.74 9.46 -1.04
C PHE A 584 1.86 8.34 -0.47
N TYR A 585 0.55 8.59 -0.29
CA TYR A 585 -0.40 7.61 0.27
C TYR A 585 -0.54 6.35 -0.58
N ARG A 586 -0.29 6.47 -1.87
CA ARG A 586 -0.41 5.36 -2.82
C ARG A 586 0.91 4.63 -3.02
N GLY A 587 1.93 5.00 -2.27
CA GLY A 587 3.22 4.33 -2.25
C GLY A 587 4.16 4.75 -3.39
N LEU A 588 3.83 5.82 -4.13
CA LEU A 588 4.56 6.24 -5.33
C LEU A 588 6.05 6.50 -5.06
N PHE A 589 6.35 7.13 -3.92
CA PHE A 589 7.71 7.44 -3.45
C PHE A 589 8.22 6.47 -2.38
N GLU A 590 7.44 5.44 -2.09
CA GLU A 590 7.69 4.50 -1.01
C GLU A 590 8.03 3.11 -1.57
N MET A 591 7.92 2.85 -2.86
CA MET A 591 8.22 1.53 -3.42
C MET A 591 9.42 1.61 -4.35
N ALA A 592 10.60 1.33 -3.79
CA ALA A 592 11.82 1.27 -4.57
C ALA A 592 11.75 0.12 -5.59
N ARG A 593 11.84 0.44 -6.88
CA ARG A 593 11.64 -0.55 -7.96
C ARG A 593 12.58 -1.74 -7.81
N HIS A 594 13.84 -1.51 -7.43
CA HIS A 594 14.83 -2.57 -7.23
C HIS A 594 14.48 -3.52 -6.08
N LYS A 595 13.58 -3.15 -5.16
CA LYS A 595 13.07 -4.02 -4.09
C LYS A 595 11.69 -4.61 -4.41
N SER A 596 10.80 -3.81 -4.98
CA SER A 596 9.40 -4.23 -5.24
C SER A 596 9.20 -4.92 -6.59
N GLY A 597 10.00 -4.60 -7.60
CA GLY A 597 9.94 -5.18 -8.94
C GLY A 597 9.95 -6.71 -8.95
N PRO A 598 10.90 -7.36 -8.26
CA PRO A 598 10.94 -8.82 -8.17
C PRO A 598 9.70 -9.47 -7.55
N LEU A 599 8.88 -8.69 -6.83
CA LEU A 599 7.70 -9.14 -6.08
C LEU A 599 6.37 -8.87 -6.79
N HIS A 600 6.42 -8.42 -8.05
CA HIS A 600 5.26 -8.26 -8.94
C HIS A 600 5.46 -9.10 -10.23
N PRO A 601 4.41 -9.74 -10.78
CA PRO A 601 4.50 -10.53 -12.01
C PRO A 601 5.10 -9.78 -13.19
N ASP A 602 4.63 -8.54 -13.43
CA ASP A 602 5.10 -7.70 -14.54
C ASP A 602 6.36 -6.89 -14.19
N GLY A 603 6.96 -7.12 -13.02
CA GLY A 603 8.13 -6.36 -12.57
C GLY A 603 9.46 -6.80 -13.12
N THR A 604 9.46 -7.95 -13.75
CA THR A 604 10.58 -8.50 -14.47
C THR A 604 10.04 -9.56 -15.42
N ASP A 605 10.51 -9.53 -16.66
CA ASP A 605 10.35 -10.63 -17.61
C ASP A 605 11.30 -11.81 -17.27
N ARG A 606 12.38 -11.54 -16.53
CA ARG A 606 13.38 -12.54 -16.14
C ARG A 606 12.89 -13.55 -15.09
N LEU A 607 13.32 -14.81 -15.26
CA LEU A 607 13.22 -15.82 -14.21
C LEU A 607 13.97 -15.34 -12.96
N SER A 608 13.39 -15.64 -11.81
CA SER A 608 13.98 -15.47 -10.49
C SER A 608 14.08 -16.80 -9.78
N ASP A 609 14.71 -16.76 -8.62
CA ASP A 609 14.88 -17.89 -7.74
C ASP A 609 13.56 -18.45 -7.18
N VAL A 610 12.49 -17.64 -7.13
CA VAL A 610 11.14 -18.11 -6.73
C VAL A 610 10.41 -18.90 -7.81
N ASP A 611 10.89 -18.83 -9.06
CA ASP A 611 10.30 -19.54 -10.19
C ASP A 611 10.67 -21.03 -10.19
N ILE A 612 11.80 -21.42 -9.58
CA ILE A 612 12.13 -22.82 -9.37
C ILE A 612 11.53 -23.28 -8.04
N ARG A 613 10.70 -24.32 -8.09
CA ARG A 613 9.95 -24.81 -6.94
C ARG A 613 10.72 -25.85 -6.14
N CYS A 614 11.32 -26.79 -6.85
CA CYS A 614 11.90 -27.99 -6.27
C CYS A 614 13.33 -28.11 -6.75
N TRP A 615 14.23 -27.38 -6.09
CA TRP A 615 15.60 -27.16 -6.55
C TRP A 615 16.42 -28.44 -6.69
N LYS A 616 16.35 -29.35 -5.72
CA LYS A 616 17.11 -30.61 -5.76
C LYS A 616 16.60 -31.48 -6.90
N THR A 617 15.29 -31.63 -7.02
CA THR A 617 14.67 -32.48 -8.04
C THR A 617 14.80 -31.86 -9.44
N PHE A 618 14.69 -30.54 -9.59
CA PHE A 618 14.92 -29.82 -10.84
C PHE A 618 16.34 -30.07 -11.36
N ILE A 619 17.36 -29.80 -10.53
CA ILE A 619 18.76 -29.98 -10.91
C ILE A 619 19.07 -31.45 -11.23
N THR A 620 18.57 -32.39 -10.43
CA THR A 620 18.79 -33.82 -10.66
C THR A 620 18.16 -34.27 -12.00
N THR A 621 16.97 -33.76 -12.32
CA THR A 621 16.30 -33.99 -13.60
C THR A 621 17.11 -33.43 -14.77
N LEU A 622 17.65 -32.22 -14.61
CA LEU A 622 18.43 -31.56 -15.63
C LEU A 622 19.74 -32.32 -15.94
N LYS A 623 20.42 -32.83 -14.90
CA LYS A 623 21.58 -33.72 -15.05
C LYS A 623 21.24 -35.04 -15.73
N ARG A 624 20.13 -35.67 -15.34
CA ARG A 624 19.65 -36.93 -15.95
C ARG A 624 19.41 -36.74 -17.45
N GLN A 625 18.71 -35.67 -17.81
CA GLN A 625 18.45 -35.29 -19.20
C GLN A 625 19.73 -34.97 -19.98
N ALA A 626 20.71 -34.31 -19.34
CA ALA A 626 22.01 -34.03 -19.96
C ALA A 626 22.83 -35.29 -20.28
N ALA A 627 22.67 -36.36 -19.50
CA ALA A 627 23.34 -37.64 -19.71
C ALA A 627 22.66 -38.54 -20.74
N ALA A 628 21.45 -38.21 -21.21
CA ALA A 628 20.72 -39.02 -22.18
C ALA A 628 21.35 -38.95 -23.59
N GLU A 629 21.21 -40.02 -24.39
CA GLU A 629 21.83 -40.12 -25.72
C GLU A 629 21.21 -39.14 -26.74
N GLY A 630 19.90 -38.89 -26.68
CA GLY A 630 19.17 -37.95 -27.57
C GLY A 630 19.24 -36.46 -27.17
N ASP A 631 18.99 -35.56 -28.12
CA ASP A 631 18.85 -34.11 -27.85
C ASP A 631 17.53 -33.83 -27.12
N ASN A 632 17.58 -33.00 -26.08
CA ASN A 632 16.44 -32.69 -25.20
C ASN A 632 16.71 -31.38 -24.43
N PRO A 633 15.73 -30.80 -23.72
CA PRO A 633 15.87 -29.48 -23.12
C PRO A 633 16.96 -29.45 -22.05
N GLY A 634 17.02 -30.45 -21.17
CA GLY A 634 18.01 -30.51 -20.10
C GLY A 634 19.43 -30.63 -20.61
N LYS A 635 19.66 -31.38 -21.70
CA LYS A 635 20.96 -31.50 -22.36
C LYS A 635 21.43 -30.19 -22.97
N ARG A 636 20.52 -29.43 -23.59
CA ARG A 636 20.83 -28.08 -24.09
C ARG A 636 21.09 -27.09 -22.97
N ILE A 637 20.20 -27.03 -21.98
CA ILE A 637 20.38 -26.12 -20.85
C ILE A 637 21.73 -26.40 -20.17
N TRP A 638 22.04 -27.67 -19.88
CA TRP A 638 23.30 -28.06 -19.24
C TRP A 638 24.53 -27.77 -20.09
N SER A 639 24.44 -27.83 -21.42
CA SER A 639 25.58 -27.52 -22.30
C SER A 639 25.89 -26.01 -22.33
N PHE A 640 24.88 -25.16 -22.15
CA PHE A 640 25.02 -23.71 -22.08
C PHE A 640 25.33 -23.16 -20.68
N LEU A 641 25.12 -23.94 -19.60
CA LEU A 641 25.60 -23.58 -18.27
C LEU A 641 27.14 -23.50 -18.28
N SER A 642 27.68 -22.47 -17.63
CA SER A 642 29.13 -22.33 -17.48
C SER A 642 29.74 -23.49 -16.69
N ALA A 643 31.01 -23.80 -16.96
CA ALA A 643 31.73 -24.87 -16.26
C ALA A 643 31.76 -24.66 -14.74
N ASP A 644 31.94 -23.41 -14.31
CA ASP A 644 31.95 -23.02 -12.90
C ASP A 644 30.58 -23.25 -12.22
N VAL A 645 29.48 -22.95 -12.92
CA VAL A 645 28.12 -23.20 -12.40
C VAL A 645 27.86 -24.69 -12.29
N ARG A 646 28.23 -25.49 -13.30
CA ARG A 646 28.11 -26.95 -13.24
C ARG A 646 28.89 -27.55 -12.06
N ALA A 647 30.12 -27.08 -11.82
CA ALA A 647 30.94 -27.53 -10.70
C ALA A 647 30.31 -27.20 -9.33
N ARG A 648 29.82 -25.96 -9.14
CA ARG A 648 29.13 -25.56 -7.90
C ARG A 648 27.83 -26.30 -7.67
N VAL A 649 27.11 -26.62 -8.74
CA VAL A 649 25.89 -27.43 -8.67
C VAL A 649 26.22 -28.86 -8.23
N ASP A 650 27.29 -29.45 -8.77
CA ASP A 650 27.75 -30.79 -8.39
C ASP A 650 28.20 -30.82 -6.92
N GLU A 651 28.93 -29.80 -6.47
CA GLU A 651 29.32 -29.63 -5.07
C GLU A 651 28.10 -29.45 -4.15
N ALA A 652 27.13 -28.64 -4.54
CA ALA A 652 25.91 -28.39 -3.77
C ALA A 652 25.03 -29.66 -3.65
N LEU A 653 24.98 -30.49 -4.70
CA LEU A 653 24.31 -31.79 -4.64
C LEU A 653 25.08 -32.79 -3.77
N ALA A 654 26.41 -32.90 -3.93
CA ALA A 654 27.26 -33.79 -3.16
C ALA A 654 27.24 -33.46 -1.66
N SER A 655 27.14 -32.17 -1.33
CA SER A 655 27.04 -31.66 0.04
C SER A 655 25.60 -31.58 0.55
N ASN A 656 24.62 -32.04 -0.22
CA ASN A 656 23.18 -32.02 0.10
C ASN A 656 22.65 -30.63 0.52
N LEU A 657 23.22 -29.57 -0.06
CA LEU A 657 22.88 -28.16 0.20
C LEU A 657 21.61 -27.72 -0.54
N LEU A 658 21.20 -28.44 -1.59
CA LEU A 658 19.93 -28.21 -2.30
C LEU A 658 18.81 -29.09 -1.72
N ARG A 659 17.66 -28.50 -1.40
CA ARG A 659 16.42 -29.18 -1.01
C ARG A 659 15.22 -28.62 -1.78
N ASP A 660 14.12 -29.36 -1.86
CA ASP A 660 12.94 -28.97 -2.64
C ASP A 660 11.99 -28.01 -1.91
N ASP A 661 12.16 -27.82 -0.60
CA ASP A 661 11.33 -26.96 0.26
C ASP A 661 12.02 -25.62 0.62
N MET A 662 13.16 -25.31 -0.01
CA MET A 662 14.03 -24.19 0.35
C MET A 662 13.39 -22.81 0.17
N LYS A 663 13.77 -21.87 1.06
CA LYS A 663 13.42 -20.45 0.89
C LYS A 663 14.32 -19.77 -0.11
N ALA A 664 13.78 -18.81 -0.87
CA ALA A 664 14.60 -17.94 -1.73
C ALA A 664 15.75 -17.29 -0.94
N SER A 665 15.47 -16.89 0.31
CA SER A 665 16.47 -16.41 1.27
C SER A 665 17.55 -17.42 1.64
N ASP A 666 17.23 -18.72 1.58
CA ASP A 666 18.06 -19.83 2.06
C ASP A 666 18.79 -20.56 0.92
N LEU A 667 18.62 -20.09 -0.34
CA LEU A 667 19.23 -20.70 -1.50
C LEU A 667 20.75 -20.52 -1.50
N PRO A 668 21.52 -21.60 -1.77
CA PRO A 668 22.96 -21.48 -1.93
C PRO A 668 23.31 -20.67 -3.19
N PRO A 669 24.49 -20.03 -3.26
CA PRO A 669 24.92 -19.27 -4.45
C PRO A 669 24.78 -20.06 -5.76
N ALA A 670 25.09 -21.36 -5.74
CA ALA A 670 24.96 -22.25 -6.89
C ALA A 670 23.55 -22.24 -7.52
N ALA A 671 22.49 -22.16 -6.71
CA ALA A 671 21.11 -22.10 -7.21
C ALA A 671 20.83 -20.75 -7.90
N ARG A 672 21.31 -19.64 -7.33
CA ARG A 672 21.15 -18.30 -7.92
C ARG A 672 21.92 -18.16 -9.24
N ASP A 673 23.12 -18.71 -9.30
CA ASP A 673 23.96 -18.71 -10.51
C ASP A 673 23.29 -19.52 -11.64
N VAL A 674 22.62 -20.63 -11.31
CA VAL A 674 21.83 -21.39 -12.30
C VAL A 674 20.71 -20.54 -12.90
N VAL A 675 19.98 -19.76 -12.12
CA VAL A 675 18.92 -18.88 -12.65
C VAL A 675 19.51 -17.75 -13.52
N ALA A 676 20.66 -17.20 -13.15
CA ALA A 676 21.35 -16.21 -13.97
C ALA A 676 21.76 -16.79 -15.33
N ASP A 677 22.34 -18.00 -15.35
CA ASP A 677 22.70 -18.70 -16.59
C ASP A 677 21.45 -19.06 -17.40
N LEU A 678 20.39 -19.59 -16.77
CA LEU A 678 19.11 -19.88 -17.43
C LEU A 678 18.57 -18.66 -18.17
N ASN A 679 18.52 -17.49 -17.53
CA ASN A 679 18.07 -16.26 -18.18
C ASN A 679 18.93 -15.91 -19.41
N ARG A 680 20.26 -16.11 -19.36
CA ARG A 680 21.14 -15.91 -20.52
C ARG A 680 20.86 -16.92 -21.63
N VAL A 681 20.59 -18.17 -21.28
CA VAL A 681 20.27 -19.24 -22.23
C VAL A 681 18.94 -18.97 -22.94
N LEU A 682 17.91 -18.63 -22.17
CA LEU A 682 16.56 -18.36 -22.69
C LEU A 682 16.52 -17.13 -23.61
N ALA A 683 17.47 -16.20 -23.49
CA ALA A 683 17.55 -15.02 -24.36
C ALA A 683 18.11 -15.34 -25.75
N ARG A 684 18.67 -16.53 -25.97
CA ARG A 684 19.30 -16.85 -27.25
C ARG A 684 18.28 -17.34 -28.28
N ARG A 685 18.41 -16.86 -29.51
CA ARG A 685 17.60 -17.34 -30.65
C ARG A 685 17.89 -18.79 -31.02
N ASP A 686 19.15 -19.22 -30.94
CA ASP A 686 19.57 -20.58 -31.29
C ASP A 686 19.18 -21.64 -30.24
N PHE A 687 18.70 -21.21 -29.08
CA PHE A 687 18.15 -22.11 -28.07
C PHE A 687 16.80 -22.69 -28.52
N TYR A 688 16.00 -21.90 -29.23
CA TYR A 688 14.67 -22.32 -29.71
C TYR A 688 14.77 -23.38 -30.81
N ARG A 689 14.30 -24.59 -30.51
CA ARG A 689 14.03 -25.67 -31.49
C ARG A 689 12.82 -26.48 -31.05
N ALA A 690 11.71 -26.34 -31.79
CA ALA A 690 10.41 -26.91 -31.42
C ALA A 690 10.45 -28.44 -31.23
N ASP A 691 11.26 -29.15 -32.01
CA ASP A 691 11.44 -30.61 -31.97
C ASP A 691 12.21 -31.12 -30.74
N VAL A 692 12.85 -30.24 -29.98
CA VAL A 692 13.69 -30.59 -28.82
C VAL A 692 12.93 -30.45 -27.50
N TRP A 693 11.84 -29.69 -27.47
CA TRP A 693 11.12 -29.40 -26.23
C TRP A 693 10.24 -30.60 -25.80
N THR A 694 10.81 -31.45 -24.95
CA THR A 694 10.16 -32.61 -24.33
C THR A 694 10.07 -32.47 -22.80
N ARG A 695 9.05 -33.10 -22.21
CA ARG A 695 8.79 -33.16 -20.76
C ARG A 695 9.77 -34.14 -20.06
N PRO A 696 9.85 -34.15 -18.72
CA PRO A 696 10.83 -34.97 -18.00
C PRO A 696 10.60 -36.49 -18.13
N ASP A 697 9.40 -36.89 -18.52
CA ASP A 697 8.97 -38.26 -18.85
C ASP A 697 9.28 -38.67 -20.30
N GLY A 698 9.71 -37.73 -21.15
CA GLY A 698 10.14 -37.96 -22.54
C GLY A 698 9.11 -37.59 -23.61
N GLU A 699 7.89 -37.19 -23.23
CA GLU A 699 6.85 -36.80 -24.19
C GLU A 699 7.11 -35.40 -24.77
N PRO A 700 6.86 -35.14 -26.07
CA PRO A 700 6.91 -33.80 -26.65
C PRO A 700 5.95 -32.84 -25.93
N VAL A 701 6.33 -31.57 -25.81
CA VAL A 701 5.43 -30.56 -25.28
C VAL A 701 4.33 -30.28 -26.31
N ASP A 702 3.13 -30.77 -26.03
CA ASP A 702 1.92 -30.57 -26.83
C ASP A 702 1.05 -29.48 -26.22
N LEU A 703 1.00 -28.33 -26.89
CA LEU A 703 0.25 -27.16 -26.46
C LEU A 703 -1.26 -27.36 -26.51
N ASP A 704 -1.78 -28.08 -27.50
CA ASP A 704 -3.21 -28.32 -27.62
C ASP A 704 -3.66 -29.27 -26.51
N ARG A 705 -2.84 -30.27 -26.18
CA ARG A 705 -3.04 -31.14 -25.02
C ARG A 705 -2.93 -30.38 -23.70
N GLU A 706 -1.96 -29.49 -23.52
CA GLU A 706 -1.82 -28.67 -22.30
C GLU A 706 -2.97 -27.68 -22.11
N MET A 707 -3.41 -27.01 -23.17
CA MET A 707 -4.59 -26.14 -23.12
C MET A 707 -5.86 -26.94 -22.80
N THR A 708 -5.96 -28.17 -23.29
CA THR A 708 -7.10 -29.06 -23.03
C THR A 708 -7.05 -29.64 -21.61
N SER A 709 -5.87 -29.95 -21.07
CA SER A 709 -5.66 -30.56 -19.74
C SER A 709 -5.76 -29.59 -18.57
N LEU A 710 -5.73 -28.27 -18.82
CA LEU A 710 -6.14 -27.25 -17.83
C LEU A 710 -7.56 -27.44 -17.31
N PHE A 711 -8.35 -28.24 -18.04
CA PHE A 711 -9.73 -28.56 -17.78
C PHE A 711 -9.79 -30.08 -17.59
N THR A 712 -9.83 -30.56 -16.34
CA THR A 712 -9.59 -31.97 -15.97
C THR A 712 -10.58 -32.99 -16.54
N ASP A 713 -11.66 -32.53 -17.15
CA ASP A 713 -12.69 -33.35 -17.75
C ASP A 713 -13.03 -32.64 -19.07
N GLY A 714 -13.31 -33.34 -20.17
CA GLY A 714 -13.58 -32.74 -21.49
C GLY A 714 -14.68 -31.66 -21.54
N ASP A 715 -15.44 -31.50 -20.46
CA ASP A 715 -16.41 -30.43 -20.21
C ASP A 715 -15.85 -29.20 -19.47
N GLY A 716 -14.62 -29.18 -18.98
CA GLY A 716 -14.12 -28.10 -18.13
C GLY A 716 -13.94 -26.77 -18.87
N LEU A 717 -13.70 -26.80 -20.18
CA LEU A 717 -13.80 -25.61 -21.03
C LEU A 717 -15.26 -25.15 -21.16
N GLN A 718 -16.23 -26.07 -21.26
CA GLN A 718 -17.68 -25.77 -21.24
C GLN A 718 -18.14 -25.23 -19.88
N ARG A 719 -17.58 -25.71 -18.76
CA ARG A 719 -17.86 -25.26 -17.39
C ARG A 719 -17.18 -23.93 -17.03
N TYR A 720 -15.98 -23.68 -17.57
CA TYR A 720 -15.33 -22.36 -17.59
C TYR A 720 -16.21 -21.30 -18.25
N ILE A 721 -16.90 -21.72 -19.30
CA ILE A 721 -17.83 -20.89 -20.07
C ILE A 721 -19.21 -20.79 -19.37
N SER A 722 -19.59 -21.75 -18.52
CA SER A 722 -20.89 -21.78 -17.82
C SER A 722 -20.91 -21.30 -16.37
N ARG A 723 -19.77 -20.86 -15.80
CA ARG A 723 -19.66 -20.23 -14.46
C ARG A 723 -20.18 -21.04 -13.26
N GLU A 724 -19.94 -22.35 -13.18
CA GLU A 724 -20.37 -23.15 -12.01
C GLU A 724 -19.36 -23.23 -10.86
N ARG A 725 -18.14 -22.69 -10.99
CA ARG A 725 -17.16 -22.52 -9.90
C ARG A 725 -16.37 -21.22 -10.04
N GLU A 726 -16.03 -20.61 -8.91
CA GLU A 726 -15.02 -19.55 -8.83
C GLU A 726 -13.69 -20.07 -9.39
N PHE A 727 -13.27 -19.63 -10.57
CA PHE A 727 -11.95 -19.95 -11.12
C PHE A 727 -10.88 -19.11 -10.44
N LYS A 728 -9.70 -19.69 -10.23
CA LYS A 728 -8.57 -18.95 -9.68
C LYS A 728 -7.98 -18.08 -10.80
N THR A 729 -7.65 -16.82 -10.50
CA THR A 729 -6.99 -15.89 -11.44
C THR A 729 -5.76 -16.50 -12.14
N SER A 730 -5.07 -17.43 -11.47
CA SER A 730 -3.95 -18.18 -12.00
C SER A 730 -4.30 -19.06 -13.22
N GLU A 731 -5.51 -19.60 -13.31
CA GLU A 731 -5.92 -20.49 -14.41
C GLU A 731 -6.21 -19.71 -15.69
N VAL A 732 -6.81 -18.52 -15.57
CA VAL A 732 -7.04 -17.58 -16.68
C VAL A 732 -5.71 -17.03 -17.20
N ALA A 733 -4.81 -16.63 -16.29
CA ALA A 733 -3.47 -16.19 -16.66
C ALA A 733 -2.71 -17.30 -17.41
N ARG A 734 -2.80 -18.55 -16.95
CA ARG A 734 -2.17 -19.70 -17.59
C ARG A 734 -2.72 -19.98 -18.99
N TYR A 735 -4.04 -19.89 -19.18
CA TYR A 735 -4.65 -20.03 -20.50
C TYR A 735 -4.20 -18.93 -21.48
N ASN A 736 -4.17 -17.66 -21.03
CA ASN A 736 -3.69 -16.54 -21.85
C ASN A 736 -2.21 -16.68 -22.21
N HIS A 737 -1.37 -17.13 -21.28
CA HIS A 737 0.02 -17.46 -21.57
C HIS A 737 0.12 -18.55 -22.65
N LEU A 738 -0.62 -19.65 -22.58
CA LEU A 738 -0.57 -20.70 -23.61
C LEU A 738 -1.03 -20.20 -24.99
N LEU A 739 -2.04 -19.30 -25.03
CA LEU A 739 -2.47 -18.66 -26.28
C LEU A 739 -1.38 -17.75 -26.89
N ILE A 740 -0.74 -16.90 -26.08
CA ILE A 740 0.36 -16.03 -26.54
C ILE A 740 1.48 -16.89 -27.13
N ARG A 741 1.85 -17.97 -26.43
CA ARG A 741 2.87 -18.92 -26.89
C ARG A 741 2.50 -19.54 -28.24
N ARG A 742 1.26 -20.01 -28.41
CA ARG A 742 0.78 -20.57 -29.68
C ARG A 742 0.92 -19.56 -30.83
N ARG A 743 0.52 -18.30 -30.61
CA ARG A 743 0.62 -17.24 -31.64
C ARG A 743 2.06 -16.88 -31.97
N LEU A 744 2.94 -16.81 -30.96
CA LEU A 744 4.37 -16.57 -31.19
C LEU A 744 5.00 -17.71 -32.00
N LEU A 745 4.58 -18.96 -31.77
CA LEU A 745 5.01 -20.11 -32.58
C LEU A 745 4.50 -20.03 -34.03
N GLU A 746 3.23 -19.62 -34.23
CA GLU A 746 2.61 -19.46 -35.55
C GLU A 746 3.32 -18.38 -36.40
N ARG A 747 3.88 -17.34 -35.77
CA ARG A 747 4.66 -16.28 -36.43
C ARG A 747 6.04 -16.75 -36.90
N GLY A 748 6.57 -17.83 -36.35
CA GLY A 748 7.92 -18.32 -36.60
C GLY A 748 9.00 -17.49 -35.90
N ILE A 749 10.04 -18.15 -35.40
CA ILE A 749 11.06 -17.54 -34.51
C ILE A 749 11.83 -16.38 -35.16
N ASP A 750 12.02 -16.41 -36.48
CA ASP A 750 12.75 -15.39 -37.23
C ASP A 750 11.98 -14.06 -37.32
N ALA A 751 10.64 -14.10 -37.17
CA ALA A 751 9.77 -12.92 -37.19
C ALA A 751 9.55 -12.29 -35.80
N LEU A 752 10.15 -12.85 -34.75
CA LEU A 752 10.00 -12.39 -33.36
C LEU A 752 11.09 -11.39 -32.96
N SER A 753 10.76 -10.45 -32.08
CA SER A 753 11.76 -9.59 -31.42
C SER A 753 12.59 -10.39 -30.39
N ASP A 754 13.74 -9.89 -29.96
CA ASP A 754 14.56 -10.60 -28.95
C ASP A 754 13.81 -10.78 -27.61
N ALA A 755 12.94 -9.84 -27.25
CA ALA A 755 12.08 -9.95 -26.08
C ALA A 755 11.02 -11.06 -26.26
N ASP A 756 10.42 -11.16 -27.45
CA ASP A 756 9.43 -12.19 -27.76
C ASP A 756 10.07 -13.58 -27.85
N VAL A 757 11.30 -13.67 -28.36
CA VAL A 757 12.10 -14.91 -28.35
C VAL A 757 12.37 -15.34 -26.91
N TYR A 758 12.79 -14.42 -26.05
CA TYR A 758 13.02 -14.72 -24.64
C TYR A 758 11.73 -15.20 -23.94
N ARG A 759 10.61 -14.50 -24.16
CA ARG A 759 9.29 -14.89 -23.62
C ARG A 759 8.90 -16.28 -24.12
N LEU A 760 8.98 -16.53 -25.42
CA LEU A 760 8.68 -17.82 -26.02
C LEU A 760 9.52 -18.94 -25.40
N ASN A 761 10.84 -18.76 -25.32
CA ASN A 761 11.76 -19.73 -24.73
C ASN A 761 11.46 -19.98 -23.25
N GLN A 762 11.16 -18.92 -22.48
CA GLN A 762 10.78 -19.05 -21.08
C GLN A 762 9.48 -19.85 -20.92
N MET A 763 8.50 -19.64 -21.80
CA MET A 763 7.23 -20.38 -21.76
C MET A 763 7.43 -21.85 -22.17
N MET A 764 8.28 -22.13 -23.17
CA MET A 764 8.68 -23.51 -23.51
C MET A 764 9.38 -24.19 -22.33
N PHE A 765 10.28 -23.46 -21.65
CA PHE A 765 10.98 -23.93 -20.46
C PHE A 765 10.02 -24.27 -19.32
N ARG A 766 9.10 -23.38 -18.97
CA ARG A 766 8.12 -23.63 -17.90
C ARG A 766 7.31 -24.89 -18.21
N ALA A 767 6.72 -25.00 -19.40
CA ALA A 767 5.92 -26.16 -19.77
C ALA A 767 6.69 -27.49 -19.76
N ALA A 768 7.95 -27.49 -20.20
CA ALA A 768 8.81 -28.67 -20.15
C ALA A 768 9.12 -29.13 -18.71
N TYR A 769 8.88 -28.32 -17.68
CA TYR A 769 9.18 -28.65 -16.28
C TYR A 769 8.01 -28.36 -15.29
N ASP A 770 6.79 -28.16 -15.80
CA ASP A 770 5.57 -27.79 -15.03
C ASP A 770 4.84 -29.00 -14.39
N GLY A 771 4.92 -30.19 -14.98
CA GLY A 771 4.25 -31.41 -14.46
C GLY A 771 2.78 -31.53 -14.88
N ASP A 772 2.31 -32.75 -15.19
CA ASP A 772 0.98 -33.01 -15.77
C ASP A 772 -0.15 -32.91 -14.73
N GLY A 773 -1.28 -32.34 -15.12
CA GLY A 773 -2.46 -32.17 -14.27
C GLY A 773 -3.31 -33.44 -14.11
N VAL A 774 -2.78 -34.50 -13.52
CA VAL A 774 -3.57 -35.68 -13.11
C VAL A 774 -3.30 -36.00 -11.64
N TYR A 775 -3.97 -35.37 -10.67
CA TYR A 775 -3.74 -35.69 -9.25
C TYR A 775 -4.96 -35.52 -8.33
N GLU A 776 -5.41 -36.64 -7.75
CA GLU A 776 -5.98 -36.72 -6.41
C GLU A 776 -4.90 -37.27 -5.45
N GLU A 777 -4.83 -36.66 -4.26
CA GLU A 777 -4.23 -37.13 -2.99
C GLU A 777 -2.80 -37.74 -3.02
N GLU A 778 -1.87 -37.04 -2.36
CA GLU A 778 -0.46 -37.41 -2.07
C GLU A 778 0.62 -37.10 -3.15
N GLY A 779 1.04 -35.82 -3.20
CA GLY A 779 2.48 -35.52 -3.18
C GLY A 779 3.28 -35.42 -4.48
N ASP A 780 2.77 -34.81 -5.56
CA ASP A 780 3.57 -34.61 -6.79
C ASP A 780 4.17 -33.20 -7.00
N THR A 781 5.41 -33.20 -7.51
CA THR A 781 6.43 -32.16 -7.32
C THR A 781 6.61 -31.30 -8.57
N VAL A 782 5.84 -30.20 -8.72
CA VAL A 782 6.08 -29.18 -9.77
C VAL A 782 7.52 -28.68 -9.65
N LEU A 783 8.35 -28.81 -10.69
CA LEU A 783 9.77 -28.46 -10.63
C LEU A 783 10.01 -26.96 -10.84
N VAL A 784 9.29 -26.38 -11.81
CA VAL A 784 9.31 -24.96 -12.15
C VAL A 784 7.88 -24.43 -12.11
N ALA A 785 7.69 -23.24 -11.53
CA ALA A 785 6.39 -22.61 -11.44
C ALA A 785 5.79 -22.37 -12.83
N ARG A 786 4.48 -22.60 -12.93
CA ARG A 786 3.64 -22.42 -14.13
C ARG A 786 3.80 -21.06 -14.77
N ASP A 787 3.74 -20.05 -13.93
CA ASP A 787 3.87 -18.65 -14.27
C ASP A 787 4.44 -17.89 -13.05
N ARG A 788 4.67 -16.59 -13.24
CA ARG A 788 5.23 -15.74 -12.19
C ARG A 788 4.25 -15.49 -11.04
N VAL A 789 2.95 -15.47 -11.31
CA VAL A 789 1.89 -15.26 -10.29
C VAL A 789 1.92 -16.40 -9.29
N ASP A 790 1.88 -17.65 -9.78
CA ASP A 790 1.98 -18.85 -8.97
C ASP A 790 3.28 -18.82 -8.15
N ALA A 791 4.42 -18.59 -8.80
CA ALA A 791 5.75 -18.51 -8.19
C ALA A 791 5.73 -17.63 -6.93
N LEU A 792 5.31 -16.38 -7.11
CA LEU A 792 5.24 -15.37 -6.08
C LEU A 792 4.21 -15.70 -4.98
N ASP A 793 3.04 -16.23 -5.33
CA ASP A 793 1.97 -16.50 -4.36
C ASP A 793 2.37 -17.57 -3.34
N LYS A 794 2.93 -18.68 -3.82
CA LYS A 794 3.40 -19.76 -2.95
C LYS A 794 4.62 -19.29 -2.14
N GLU A 795 5.52 -18.49 -2.72
CA GLU A 795 6.63 -17.93 -1.93
C GLU A 795 6.11 -17.02 -0.81
N ALA A 796 5.18 -16.11 -1.13
CA ALA A 796 4.56 -15.22 -0.16
C ALA A 796 3.87 -16.01 0.97
N ARG A 797 3.13 -17.08 0.65
CA ARG A 797 2.51 -17.98 1.65
C ARG A 797 3.53 -18.70 2.52
N ARG A 798 4.65 -19.12 1.93
CA ARG A 798 5.71 -19.84 2.63
C ARG A 798 6.43 -19.00 3.68
N ILE A 799 6.45 -17.68 3.49
CA ILE A 799 6.94 -16.71 4.47
C ILE A 799 5.81 -16.03 5.27
N GLY A 800 4.57 -16.55 5.21
CA GLY A 800 3.48 -16.17 6.11
C GLY A 800 2.55 -15.04 5.67
N TRP A 801 2.55 -14.67 4.38
CA TRP A 801 1.56 -13.76 3.76
C TRP A 801 0.38 -14.54 3.14
N LYS A 802 -0.74 -13.88 2.85
CA LYS A 802 -1.89 -14.54 2.18
C LYS A 802 -1.61 -14.88 0.71
N GLY A 803 -0.78 -14.08 0.06
CA GLY A 803 -0.39 -14.19 -1.34
C GLY A 803 0.57 -13.04 -1.69
N TRP A 804 1.07 -13.02 -2.92
CA TRP A 804 2.05 -12.01 -3.35
C TRP A 804 1.43 -10.62 -3.43
N VAL A 805 0.16 -10.50 -3.84
CA VAL A 805 -0.56 -9.22 -3.85
C VAL A 805 -0.64 -8.66 -2.44
N ASP A 806 -0.97 -9.49 -1.44
CA ASP A 806 -1.03 -9.05 -0.05
C ASP A 806 0.36 -8.64 0.45
N ARG A 807 1.41 -9.40 0.13
CA ARG A 807 2.80 -9.06 0.46
C ARG A 807 3.23 -7.73 -0.17
N LEU A 808 3.07 -7.58 -1.49
CA LEU A 808 3.45 -6.40 -2.24
C LEU A 808 2.66 -5.17 -1.78
N ARG A 809 1.34 -5.30 -1.64
CA ARG A 809 0.48 -4.26 -1.10
C ARG A 809 0.95 -3.86 0.29
N LYS A 810 1.28 -4.79 1.19
CA LYS A 810 1.68 -4.47 2.57
C LYS A 810 3.08 -3.85 2.66
N MET A 811 4.00 -4.18 1.76
CA MET A 811 5.28 -3.47 1.60
C MET A 811 5.11 -2.04 1.05
N GLY A 812 4.18 -1.86 0.11
CA GLY A 812 3.84 -0.57 -0.47
C GLY A 812 2.79 0.22 0.31
N SER A 813 2.16 -0.39 1.32
CA SER A 813 0.98 0.17 1.95
C SER A 813 1.38 1.29 2.87
N TYR A 814 0.87 2.47 2.54
CA TYR A 814 0.77 3.59 3.45
C TYR A 814 0.05 3.22 4.77
N HIS A 815 -1.00 2.38 4.71
CA HIS A 815 -1.92 2.10 5.83
C HIS A 815 -1.60 0.88 6.69
N ALA A 816 -0.55 0.08 6.41
CA ALA A 816 -0.31 -1.24 7.01
C ALA A 816 -0.85 -1.38 8.46
N PRO A 817 -2.08 -1.90 8.65
CA PRO A 817 -2.78 -1.93 9.93
C PRO A 817 -2.21 -2.93 10.93
N ASP A 818 -1.20 -3.69 10.51
CA ASP A 818 -0.63 -4.78 11.28
C ASP A 818 0.87 -4.53 11.43
N HIS A 819 1.21 -3.73 12.45
CA HIS A 819 2.59 -3.45 12.85
C HIS A 819 3.32 -4.69 13.40
N LYS A 820 2.66 -5.86 13.36
CA LYS A 820 3.13 -7.15 13.88
C LYS A 820 3.68 -8.08 12.81
N LYS A 821 4.03 -7.62 11.61
CA LYS A 821 4.80 -8.44 10.64
C LYS A 821 5.78 -7.58 9.84
N GLU A 822 7.06 -7.95 9.93
CA GLU A 822 8.29 -7.72 9.11
C GLU A 822 8.37 -6.68 7.94
N SER A 823 7.35 -5.97 7.46
CA SER A 823 7.40 -5.33 6.12
C SER A 823 8.02 -3.93 6.02
N ASN A 824 8.26 -3.19 7.11
CA ASN A 824 8.68 -1.77 7.03
C ASN A 824 10.01 -1.41 7.69
N PHE A 825 10.60 -2.28 8.51
CA PHE A 825 11.92 -2.00 9.07
C PHE A 825 13.00 -2.19 8.01
N ASN A 826 13.97 -1.28 7.94
CA ASN A 826 15.14 -1.34 7.04
C ASN A 826 14.84 -1.20 5.53
N LYS A 827 13.63 -0.79 5.17
CA LYS A 827 13.24 -0.48 3.80
C LYS A 827 14.02 0.75 3.26
N PRO A 828 14.46 0.76 1.99
CA PRO A 828 14.97 1.97 1.34
C PRO A 828 13.89 3.04 1.27
N VAL A 829 14.24 4.27 1.63
CA VAL A 829 13.32 5.43 1.68
C VAL A 829 14.03 6.67 1.12
N LEU A 830 13.26 7.67 0.69
CA LEU A 830 13.78 9.01 0.37
C LEU A 830 13.76 9.96 1.58
N ASN A 831 13.13 9.52 2.67
CA ASN A 831 12.85 10.28 3.89
C ASN A 831 14.12 10.71 4.65
N ALA A 832 14.03 11.75 5.49
CA ALA A 832 15.14 12.27 6.29
C ALA A 832 15.72 11.23 7.27
N TRP A 833 14.85 10.37 7.79
CA TRP A 833 15.22 9.26 8.66
C TRP A 833 14.60 7.94 8.21
N ARG A 834 15.20 6.85 8.66
CA ARG A 834 14.83 5.47 8.36
C ARG A 834 14.44 4.74 9.62
N LEU A 835 13.34 4.01 9.57
CA LEU A 835 12.94 3.12 10.66
C LEU A 835 13.79 1.84 10.63
N VAL A 836 14.54 1.58 11.71
CA VAL A 836 15.41 0.40 11.87
C VAL A 836 15.05 -0.36 13.14
N GLY A 837 15.10 -1.69 13.08
CA GLY A 837 14.74 -2.55 14.21
C GLY A 837 14.07 -3.86 13.79
N GLU A 838 13.46 -4.52 14.77
CA GLU A 838 12.79 -5.82 14.63
C GLU A 838 11.37 -5.80 15.18
N GLU A 839 10.60 -6.83 14.84
CA GLU A 839 9.25 -7.02 15.36
C GLU A 839 9.26 -7.22 16.89
N GLY A 840 8.41 -6.48 17.60
CA GLY A 840 8.28 -6.58 19.06
C GLY A 840 9.17 -5.63 19.87
N ASP A 841 10.07 -4.86 19.24
CA ASP A 841 10.90 -3.86 19.93
C ASP A 841 10.04 -2.89 20.75
N ALA A 842 10.30 -2.72 22.05
CA ALA A 842 9.51 -1.78 22.89
C ALA A 842 9.78 -0.30 22.55
N VAL A 843 10.95 -0.01 21.98
CA VAL A 843 11.31 1.31 21.46
C VAL A 843 11.76 1.14 20.03
N ALA A 844 11.15 1.89 19.13
CA ALA A 844 11.59 1.96 17.76
C ALA A 844 12.72 2.98 17.58
N ARG A 845 13.64 2.65 16.67
CA ARG A 845 14.76 3.52 16.31
C ARG A 845 14.55 4.06 14.92
N VAL A 846 14.76 5.35 14.80
CA VAL A 846 14.63 6.07 13.55
C VAL A 846 15.95 6.80 13.37
N VAL A 847 16.75 6.36 12.41
CA VAL A 847 18.14 6.81 12.22
C VAL A 847 18.26 7.65 10.97
N ARG A 848 19.17 8.63 10.95
CA ARG A 848 19.36 9.50 9.78
C ARG A 848 19.57 8.72 8.47
N ASN A 849 19.07 9.29 7.38
CA ASN A 849 19.31 8.81 6.02
C ASN A 849 20.63 9.40 5.49
N PRO A 850 21.67 8.59 5.21
CA PRO A 850 22.93 9.11 4.67
C PRO A 850 22.82 9.60 3.22
N TYR A 851 21.77 9.29 2.49
CA TYR A 851 21.56 9.76 1.11
C TYR A 851 20.43 10.79 1.02
N TYR A 852 20.10 11.46 2.14
CA TYR A 852 19.05 12.48 2.11
C TYR A 852 19.45 13.64 1.19
N TYR A 853 18.51 14.05 0.34
CA TYR A 853 18.73 14.96 -0.78
C TYR A 853 18.63 16.45 -0.42
N LYS A 854 18.42 16.77 0.87
CA LYS A 854 18.24 18.13 1.35
C LYS A 854 19.42 18.61 2.19
N VAL A 855 19.73 19.90 2.06
CA VAL A 855 20.78 20.63 2.76
C VAL A 855 20.20 21.91 3.37
N ASP A 856 20.89 22.50 4.33
CA ASP A 856 20.63 23.90 4.71
C ASP A 856 21.35 24.88 3.76
N SER A 857 21.27 26.19 4.05
CA SER A 857 21.90 27.23 3.24
C SER A 857 23.44 27.21 3.23
N GLU A 858 24.09 26.48 4.14
CA GLU A 858 25.55 26.35 4.22
C GLU A 858 26.04 24.98 3.72
N GLY A 859 25.17 24.17 3.12
CA GLY A 859 25.54 22.85 2.60
C GLY A 859 25.64 21.74 3.66
N ASN A 860 25.13 21.96 4.87
CA ASN A 860 24.98 20.88 5.85
C ASN A 860 23.88 19.92 5.38
N GLN A 861 24.25 18.67 5.04
CA GLN A 861 23.30 17.61 4.73
C GLN A 861 22.39 17.32 5.93
N LEU A 862 21.09 17.54 5.73
CA LEU A 862 20.07 17.28 6.75
C LEU A 862 19.81 15.77 6.90
N PRO A 863 19.18 15.31 8.00
CA PRO A 863 18.69 16.08 9.16
C PRO A 863 19.78 16.50 10.16
N TYR A 864 19.54 17.50 11.00
CA TYR A 864 20.48 17.81 12.09
C TYR A 864 20.46 16.75 13.20
N VAL A 865 19.25 16.33 13.60
CA VAL A 865 19.07 15.27 14.61
C VAL A 865 19.46 13.91 14.03
N ASP A 866 20.40 13.23 14.70
CA ASP A 866 20.93 11.94 14.23
C ASP A 866 19.94 10.78 14.37
N MET A 867 19.16 10.78 15.45
CA MET A 867 18.30 9.66 15.82
C MET A 867 17.05 10.13 16.55
N ILE A 868 15.93 9.46 16.29
CA ILE A 868 14.69 9.57 17.06
C ILE A 868 14.43 8.22 17.74
N LEU A 869 14.21 8.25 19.05
CA LEU A 869 13.83 7.09 19.85
C LEU A 869 12.38 7.22 20.25
N ILE A 870 11.56 6.27 19.79
CA ILE A 870 10.11 6.27 20.03
C ILE A 870 9.76 5.12 20.95
N GLU A 871 9.45 5.43 22.21
CA GLU A 871 8.89 4.44 23.12
C GLU A 871 7.42 4.20 22.81
N LYS A 872 7.11 2.94 22.47
CA LYS A 872 5.76 2.54 22.08
C LYS A 872 4.93 2.23 23.31
N THR A 873 3.93 3.05 23.58
CA THR A 873 2.99 2.84 24.69
C THR A 873 1.60 3.38 24.33
N THR A 874 0.58 2.54 24.52
CA THR A 874 -0.82 2.94 24.35
C THR A 874 -1.39 3.62 25.58
N ASP A 875 -0.71 3.55 26.74
CA ASP A 875 -1.15 4.20 27.98
C ASP A 875 -0.97 5.71 27.91
N VAL A 876 -2.08 6.44 27.97
CA VAL A 876 -2.12 7.92 27.90
C VAL A 876 -1.39 8.53 29.10
N ASN A 877 -1.57 7.97 30.30
CA ASN A 877 -1.00 8.51 31.54
C ASN A 877 0.53 8.46 31.53
N THR A 878 1.11 7.35 31.04
CA THR A 878 2.56 7.21 30.88
C THR A 878 3.11 8.23 29.89
N ARG A 879 2.42 8.48 28.77
CA ARG A 879 2.84 9.51 27.79
C ARG A 879 2.79 10.90 28.40
N GLN A 880 1.67 11.27 29.00
CA GLN A 880 1.50 12.56 29.67
C GLN A 880 2.48 12.77 30.82
N GLY A 881 2.76 11.74 31.62
CA GLY A 881 3.73 11.81 32.71
C GLY A 881 5.15 12.11 32.22
N LYS A 882 5.55 11.57 31.07
CA LYS A 882 6.86 11.86 30.46
C LYS A 882 6.94 13.26 29.86
N MET A 883 5.89 13.71 29.19
CA MET A 883 5.81 15.09 28.68
C MET A 883 5.88 16.09 29.85
N ARG A 884 5.07 15.88 30.90
CA ARG A 884 5.12 16.69 32.12
C ARG A 884 6.52 16.76 32.74
N ALA A 885 7.25 15.65 32.71
CA ALA A 885 8.60 15.55 33.28
C ALA A 885 9.71 16.07 32.35
N GLY A 886 9.39 16.67 31.19
CA GLY A 886 10.41 17.17 30.26
C GLY A 886 11.14 16.08 29.46
N LYS A 887 10.71 14.81 29.54
CA LYS A 887 11.44 13.66 28.96
C LYS A 887 11.20 13.41 27.47
N VAL A 888 10.41 14.27 26.83
CA VAL A 888 10.08 14.23 25.41
C VAL A 888 10.63 15.49 24.76
N GLY A 889 11.09 15.39 23.51
CA GLY A 889 11.61 16.52 22.73
C GLY A 889 10.50 17.36 22.11
N PHE A 890 10.13 17.06 20.87
CA PHE A 890 8.97 17.62 20.18
C PHE A 890 7.85 16.57 20.05
N GLN A 891 6.59 17.02 20.18
CA GLN A 891 5.43 16.16 19.96
C GLN A 891 4.17 16.96 19.56
N SER A 892 3.69 16.75 18.33
CA SER A 892 2.38 17.25 17.84
C SER A 892 1.34 16.13 17.69
N ARG A 893 1.79 14.88 17.54
CA ARG A 893 0.94 13.69 17.50
C ARG A 893 0.76 13.14 18.90
N ASP A 894 -0.36 12.48 19.16
CA ASP A 894 -0.63 11.81 20.44
C ASP A 894 -0.78 12.80 21.62
N VAL A 895 -1.02 14.08 21.29
CA VAL A 895 -1.35 15.18 22.19
C VAL A 895 -2.60 15.84 21.63
N VAL A 896 -3.62 16.01 22.47
CA VAL A 896 -4.93 16.54 22.07
C VAL A 896 -5.29 17.73 22.94
N PHE A 897 -6.37 18.43 22.60
CA PHE A 897 -6.73 19.68 23.26
C PHE A 897 -6.95 19.55 24.78
N LYS A 898 -7.47 18.42 25.25
CA LYS A 898 -7.65 18.15 26.68
C LYS A 898 -6.35 18.18 27.49
N ASP A 899 -5.22 17.92 26.84
CA ASP A 899 -3.89 17.94 27.47
C ASP A 899 -3.38 19.36 27.71
N TYR A 900 -3.92 20.36 27.01
CA TYR A 900 -3.41 21.73 26.99
C TYR A 900 -3.28 22.32 28.39
N THR A 901 -4.35 22.32 29.18
CA THR A 901 -4.36 22.92 30.54
C THR A 901 -3.40 22.19 31.47
N TYR A 902 -3.39 20.85 31.42
CA TYR A 902 -2.51 20.02 32.24
C TYR A 902 -1.04 20.27 31.91
N LEU A 903 -0.67 20.23 30.63
CA LEU A 903 0.71 20.47 30.20
C LEU A 903 1.13 21.91 30.47
N LYS A 904 0.25 22.91 30.26
CA LYS A 904 0.54 24.31 30.59
C LYS A 904 0.85 24.54 32.06
N GLN A 905 0.19 23.83 32.97
CA GLN A 905 0.45 23.94 34.41
C GLN A 905 1.91 23.58 34.78
N PHE A 906 2.53 22.66 34.04
CA PHE A 906 3.89 22.15 34.33
C PHE A 906 4.97 22.68 33.37
N GLU A 907 4.61 23.61 32.47
CA GLU A 907 5.47 24.15 31.41
C GLU A 907 6.83 24.63 31.95
N LYS A 908 6.81 25.42 33.02
CA LYS A 908 8.03 25.92 33.67
C LYS A 908 8.83 24.81 34.37
N SER A 909 8.16 23.87 35.03
CA SER A 909 8.83 22.81 35.80
C SER A 909 9.41 21.69 34.94
N GLY A 910 8.84 21.45 33.77
CA GLY A 910 9.32 20.44 32.81
C GLY A 910 10.22 21.00 31.71
N ASP A 911 10.56 22.29 31.76
CA ASP A 911 11.38 22.98 30.77
C ASP A 911 10.92 22.82 29.31
N TYR A 912 9.62 23.03 29.09
CA TYR A 912 9.04 22.99 27.74
C TYR A 912 8.16 24.20 27.48
N ARG A 913 7.65 24.29 26.27
CA ARG A 913 6.55 25.16 25.87
C ARG A 913 5.45 24.36 25.19
N VAL A 914 4.21 24.80 25.39
CA VAL A 914 3.02 24.23 24.74
C VAL A 914 2.45 25.28 23.79
N LEU A 915 2.38 24.97 22.51
CA LEU A 915 1.89 25.85 21.45
C LEU A 915 0.48 25.43 21.01
N LEU A 916 -0.24 26.37 20.40
CA LEU A 916 -1.49 26.14 19.69
C LEU A 916 -1.28 26.51 18.23
N TRP A 917 -1.05 25.50 17.39
CA TRP A 917 -1.00 25.65 15.94
C TRP A 917 -2.41 25.74 15.35
N ALA A 918 -2.58 26.36 14.19
CA ALA A 918 -3.88 26.50 13.54
C ALA A 918 -4.27 25.16 12.90
N ASN A 919 -5.46 24.61 13.18
CA ASN A 919 -5.90 23.43 12.45
C ASN A 919 -6.26 23.78 11.00
N ASP A 920 -6.02 22.84 10.09
CA ASP A 920 -6.39 22.90 8.68
C ASP A 920 -7.85 22.52 8.44
N TYR A 921 -8.66 22.42 9.49
CA TYR A 921 -10.09 22.13 9.45
C TYR A 921 -10.87 23.02 10.43
N VAL A 922 -12.18 23.12 10.19
CA VAL A 922 -13.21 23.71 11.05
C VAL A 922 -14.01 22.58 11.74
N GLY A 923 -14.47 22.80 12.98
CA GLY A 923 -15.32 21.83 13.66
C GLY A 923 -14.56 20.76 14.43
N GLU A 924 -14.72 20.78 15.75
CA GLU A 924 -14.34 19.65 16.62
C GLU A 924 -15.36 18.51 16.54
N LEU A 925 -16.59 18.81 16.15
CA LEU A 925 -17.67 17.85 16.02
C LEU A 925 -18.68 18.34 14.97
N THR A 926 -19.02 17.46 14.03
CA THR A 926 -19.96 17.73 12.94
C THR A 926 -21.03 16.64 12.90
N PHE A 927 -22.29 17.03 12.79
CA PHE A 927 -23.40 16.10 12.56
C PHE A 927 -23.65 15.98 11.06
N TYR A 928 -23.94 14.77 10.59
CA TYR A 928 -24.37 14.53 9.23
C TYR A 928 -25.64 13.66 9.23
N MET A 929 -26.53 13.91 8.28
CA MET A 929 -27.78 13.18 8.12
C MET A 929 -27.67 12.32 6.88
N GLN A 930 -28.03 11.04 6.98
CA GLN A 930 -27.93 10.09 5.87
C GLN A 930 -28.97 10.41 4.78
N GLN A 931 -28.64 11.25 3.81
CA GLN A 931 -29.60 11.70 2.81
C GLN A 931 -29.99 10.63 1.80
N ASP A 932 -29.15 9.62 1.57
CA ASP A 932 -29.44 8.47 0.72
C ASP A 932 -30.00 7.27 1.50
N ASN A 933 -30.62 7.53 2.66
CA ASN A 933 -31.17 6.50 3.53
C ASN A 933 -32.14 5.55 2.78
N GLU A 934 -32.12 4.28 3.15
CA GLU A 934 -32.96 3.23 2.57
C GLU A 934 -34.46 3.48 2.79
N SER A 935 -34.82 4.09 3.92
CA SER A 935 -36.20 4.48 4.22
C SER A 935 -36.57 5.71 3.39
N PRO A 936 -37.59 5.62 2.52
CA PRO A 936 -38.08 6.77 1.75
C PRO A 936 -38.58 7.90 2.65
N VAL A 937 -39.07 7.57 3.85
CA VAL A 937 -39.52 8.55 4.86
C VAL A 937 -38.35 9.37 5.37
N LEU A 938 -37.26 8.72 5.79
CA LEU A 938 -36.07 9.41 6.28
C LEU A 938 -35.37 10.17 5.17
N ARG A 939 -35.33 9.62 3.95
CA ARG A 939 -34.83 10.32 2.76
C ARG A 939 -35.60 11.62 2.48
N LYS A 940 -36.93 11.60 2.66
CA LYS A 940 -37.78 12.80 2.53
C LYS A 940 -37.44 13.82 3.63
N LEU A 941 -37.34 13.37 4.89
CA LEU A 941 -37.01 14.22 6.04
C LEU A 941 -35.62 14.86 5.93
N PHE A 942 -34.59 14.05 5.75
CA PHE A 942 -33.20 14.50 5.60
C PHE A 942 -32.95 15.23 4.28
N GLY A 943 -33.87 15.13 3.33
CA GLY A 943 -33.84 15.89 2.11
C GLY A 943 -34.47 17.28 2.18
N ASP A 944 -35.14 17.64 3.28
CA ASP A 944 -35.75 18.95 3.45
C ASP A 944 -34.77 19.93 4.10
N TRP A 945 -34.48 21.05 3.44
CA TRP A 945 -33.53 22.04 3.96
C TRP A 945 -34.03 22.65 5.29
N ARG A 946 -35.35 22.75 5.50
CA ARG A 946 -35.94 23.30 6.74
C ARG A 946 -35.54 22.47 7.95
N PHE A 947 -35.44 21.15 7.81
CA PHE A 947 -35.01 20.25 8.87
C PHE A 947 -33.59 20.58 9.35
N HIS A 948 -32.65 20.73 8.42
CA HIS A 948 -31.25 21.05 8.72
C HIS A 948 -31.11 22.43 9.38
N HIS A 949 -31.79 23.44 8.84
CA HIS A 949 -31.79 24.79 9.42
C HIS A 949 -32.42 24.82 10.81
N ALA A 950 -33.51 24.08 11.04
CA ALA A 950 -34.13 23.99 12.35
C ALA A 950 -33.21 23.35 13.38
N LEU A 951 -32.58 22.22 13.04
CA LEU A 951 -31.61 21.56 13.91
C LEU A 951 -30.41 22.47 14.20
N SER A 952 -29.95 23.22 13.22
CA SER A 952 -28.85 24.17 13.39
C SER A 952 -29.23 25.32 14.33
N HIS A 953 -30.38 25.97 14.12
CA HIS A 953 -30.86 27.07 14.96
C HIS A 953 -31.19 26.65 16.40
N ALA A 954 -31.53 25.38 16.60
CA ALA A 954 -31.77 24.84 17.92
C ALA A 954 -30.50 24.73 18.77
N LEU A 955 -29.29 24.69 18.20
CA LEU A 955 -28.05 24.50 18.97
C LEU A 955 -27.55 25.82 19.59
N ASP A 956 -27.48 25.89 20.92
CA ASP A 956 -26.77 26.97 21.60
C ASP A 956 -25.25 26.72 21.58
N ARG A 957 -24.65 26.95 20.42
CA ARG A 957 -23.21 26.77 20.19
C ARG A 957 -22.36 27.58 21.17
N LYS A 958 -22.81 28.76 21.59
CA LYS A 958 -22.06 29.60 22.55
C LYS A 958 -21.97 28.89 23.90
N GLN A 959 -23.09 28.41 24.43
CA GLN A 959 -23.10 27.65 25.67
C GLN A 959 -22.29 26.35 25.56
N MET A 960 -22.40 25.63 24.43
CA MET A 960 -21.58 24.43 24.19
C MET A 960 -20.08 24.75 24.22
N ILE A 961 -19.65 25.81 23.52
CA ILE A 961 -18.25 26.27 23.48
C ILE A 961 -17.76 26.67 24.89
N GLU A 962 -18.56 27.39 25.67
CA GLU A 962 -18.21 27.78 27.03
C GLU A 962 -18.04 26.58 27.97
N VAL A 963 -18.97 25.61 27.93
CA VAL A 963 -18.98 24.46 28.85
C VAL A 963 -17.90 23.45 28.49
N ILE A 964 -17.76 23.11 27.21
CA ILE A 964 -16.93 21.98 26.75
C ILE A 964 -15.52 22.46 26.42
N TRP A 965 -15.39 23.56 25.70
CA TRP A 965 -14.11 24.09 25.19
C TRP A 965 -13.65 25.36 25.92
N ARG A 966 -14.29 25.73 27.04
CA ARG A 966 -13.89 26.85 27.91
C ARG A 966 -13.84 28.20 27.18
N GLY A 967 -14.73 28.40 26.21
CA GLY A 967 -14.80 29.64 25.44
C GLY A 967 -13.78 29.73 24.29
N MET A 968 -13.01 28.67 24.03
CA MET A 968 -12.02 28.66 22.94
C MET A 968 -12.68 28.25 21.62
N GLY A 969 -12.63 29.14 20.63
CA GLY A 969 -13.31 29.01 19.34
C GLY A 969 -14.58 29.87 19.23
N ARG A 970 -15.18 29.91 18.05
CA ARG A 970 -16.42 30.66 17.76
C ARG A 970 -17.46 29.73 17.09
N PRO A 971 -18.76 29.98 17.26
CA PRO A 971 -19.80 29.27 16.51
C PRO A 971 -19.52 29.31 14.99
N ALA A 972 -19.55 28.17 14.33
CA ALA A 972 -19.33 28.05 12.89
C ALA A 972 -19.92 26.74 12.34
N GLN A 973 -20.29 26.75 11.06
CA GLN A 973 -20.60 25.54 10.32
C GLN A 973 -19.37 24.83 9.78
N TRP A 974 -19.59 23.59 9.35
CA TRP A 974 -18.66 22.89 8.45
C TRP A 974 -18.37 23.80 7.25
N SER A 975 -17.11 24.18 7.10
CA SER A 975 -16.64 25.10 6.06
C SER A 975 -15.12 25.05 5.98
N VAL A 976 -14.55 25.50 4.87
CA VAL A 976 -13.11 25.78 4.80
C VAL A 976 -12.74 26.79 5.90
N PRO A 977 -11.58 26.70 6.58
CA PRO A 977 -11.17 27.68 7.59
C PRO A 977 -10.89 29.07 6.99
N GLU A 978 -11.12 30.10 7.80
CA GLU A 978 -10.73 31.47 7.47
C GLU A 978 -9.21 31.56 7.27
N GLY A 979 -8.77 32.25 6.22
CA GLY A 979 -7.36 32.34 5.80
C GLY A 979 -7.05 31.54 4.54
N SER A 980 -7.89 30.55 4.18
CA SER A 980 -7.80 29.87 2.89
C SER A 980 -8.41 30.71 1.76
N LYS A 981 -7.85 30.61 0.54
CA LYS A 981 -8.45 31.18 -0.68
C LYS A 981 -9.82 30.58 -1.04
N TYR A 982 -10.14 29.39 -0.51
CA TYR A 982 -11.42 28.71 -0.71
C TYR A 982 -12.46 29.07 0.37
N TYR A 983 -12.15 29.98 1.30
CA TYR A 983 -13.06 30.39 2.36
C TYR A 983 -14.30 31.11 1.81
N VAL A 984 -15.48 30.64 2.20
CA VAL A 984 -16.76 31.27 1.87
C VAL A 984 -17.50 31.55 3.17
N LYS A 985 -17.53 32.82 3.56
CA LYS A 985 -18.12 33.31 4.82
C LYS A 985 -19.59 32.89 4.97
N GLU A 986 -20.35 32.96 3.87
CA GLU A 986 -21.77 32.65 3.85
C GLU A 986 -22.06 31.18 4.23
N LEU A 987 -21.16 30.26 3.91
CA LEU A 987 -21.25 28.86 4.37
C LEU A 987 -20.86 28.75 5.84
N ALA A 988 -19.75 29.38 6.25
CA ALA A 988 -19.25 29.31 7.62
C ALA A 988 -20.25 29.85 8.66
N GLU A 989 -21.07 30.84 8.28
CA GLU A 989 -22.06 31.50 9.14
C GLU A 989 -23.50 31.02 8.87
N ALA A 990 -23.72 30.02 8.01
CA ALA A 990 -25.06 29.54 7.66
C ALA A 990 -25.79 28.95 8.88
N ALA A 991 -26.94 29.54 9.25
CA ALA A 991 -27.81 29.06 10.32
C ALA A 991 -27.10 28.80 11.68
N VAL A 992 -26.04 29.54 12.01
CA VAL A 992 -25.28 29.36 13.27
C VAL A 992 -25.90 30.08 14.47
N GLU A 993 -26.82 31.02 14.22
CA GLU A 993 -27.55 31.76 15.25
C GLU A 993 -28.44 30.83 16.08
N TYR A 994 -28.37 30.96 17.40
CA TYR A 994 -29.25 30.22 18.32
C TYR A 994 -30.63 30.90 18.36
N ASP A 995 -31.61 30.26 17.71
CA ASP A 995 -32.98 30.74 17.59
C ASP A 995 -33.96 29.54 17.70
N PRO A 996 -34.30 29.11 18.93
CA PRO A 996 -35.21 27.99 19.13
C PRO A 996 -36.65 28.28 18.68
N GLU A 997 -37.06 29.55 18.54
CA GLU A 997 -38.39 29.91 18.05
C GLU A 997 -38.48 29.64 16.54
N LYS A 998 -37.50 30.12 15.78
CA LYS A 998 -37.36 29.84 14.35
C LYS A 998 -37.20 28.34 14.08
N ALA A 999 -36.45 27.63 14.92
CA ALA A 999 -36.34 26.17 14.82
C ALA A 999 -37.69 25.47 14.97
N ASN A 1000 -38.50 25.86 15.97
CA ASN A 1000 -39.86 25.33 16.12
C ASN A 1000 -40.74 25.66 14.91
N LEU A 1001 -40.74 26.90 14.43
CA LEU A 1001 -41.55 27.29 13.26
C LEU A 1001 -41.24 26.42 12.02
N LEU A 1002 -39.96 26.21 11.72
CA LEU A 1002 -39.53 25.36 10.60
C LEU A 1002 -39.95 23.89 10.77
N LEU A 1003 -39.85 23.35 11.99
CA LEU A 1003 -40.30 21.99 12.30
C LEU A 1003 -41.82 21.87 12.22
N ASP A 1004 -42.55 22.88 12.69
CA ASP A 1004 -44.02 22.90 12.70
C ASP A 1004 -44.56 22.90 11.27
N GLU A 1005 -44.07 23.81 10.43
CA GLU A 1005 -44.43 23.89 9.00
C GLU A 1005 -44.17 22.57 8.27
N MET A 1006 -42.98 21.98 8.48
CA MET A 1006 -42.59 20.74 7.81
C MET A 1006 -43.39 19.53 8.30
N PHE A 1007 -43.58 19.38 9.62
CA PHE A 1007 -44.34 18.25 10.17
C PHE A 1007 -45.83 18.34 9.82
N GLU A 1008 -46.40 19.54 9.78
CA GLU A 1008 -47.77 19.76 9.30
C GLU A 1008 -47.92 19.35 7.84
N GLU A 1009 -47.00 19.78 6.96
CA GLU A 1009 -46.99 19.39 5.55
C GLU A 1009 -46.85 17.87 5.35
N PHE A 1010 -46.12 17.19 6.24
CA PHE A 1010 -45.96 15.73 6.18
C PHE A 1010 -47.12 14.95 6.83
N GLY A 1011 -48.04 15.63 7.51
CA GLY A 1011 -49.11 14.99 8.27
C GLY A 1011 -48.61 14.25 9.50
N TRP A 1012 -47.51 14.72 10.11
CA TRP A 1012 -46.90 14.12 11.29
C TRP A 1012 -47.34 14.86 12.56
N ASP A 1013 -48.59 14.66 12.96
CA ASP A 1013 -49.25 15.37 14.06
C ASP A 1013 -49.01 14.76 15.46
N ARG A 1014 -48.52 13.51 15.53
CA ARG A 1014 -48.34 12.82 16.80
C ARG A 1014 -47.10 13.26 17.56
N LYS A 1015 -47.29 13.43 18.86
CA LYS A 1015 -46.24 13.64 19.86
C LYS A 1015 -46.08 12.42 20.77
N SER A 1016 -44.88 12.19 21.28
CA SER A 1016 -44.60 11.22 22.35
C SER A 1016 -45.31 11.62 23.65
N PRO A 1017 -45.37 10.74 24.68
CA PRO A 1017 -46.03 11.06 25.95
C PRO A 1017 -45.50 12.32 26.65
N ASP A 1018 -44.24 12.67 26.42
CA ASP A 1018 -43.58 13.89 26.90
C ASP A 1018 -43.72 15.08 25.94
N GLY A 1019 -44.59 14.99 24.93
CA GLY A 1019 -44.96 16.11 24.05
C GLY A 1019 -43.99 16.39 22.90
N LYS A 1020 -43.07 15.46 22.56
CA LYS A 1020 -42.09 15.65 21.48
C LYS A 1020 -42.55 15.03 20.16
N ARG A 1021 -42.31 15.74 19.05
CA ARG A 1021 -42.52 15.34 17.67
C ARG A 1021 -41.83 14.00 17.36
N MET A 1022 -42.58 13.13 16.70
CA MET A 1022 -42.13 11.82 16.20
C MET A 1022 -42.38 11.75 14.70
N TYR A 1023 -41.58 10.99 13.96
CA TYR A 1023 -41.85 10.76 12.54
C TYR A 1023 -42.61 9.45 12.34
N LEU A 1024 -43.40 9.36 11.28
CA LEU A 1024 -44.13 8.15 10.90
C LEU A 1024 -43.32 7.36 9.87
N ASP A 1025 -42.85 6.17 10.23
CA ASP A 1025 -42.08 5.31 9.33
C ASP A 1025 -42.94 4.70 8.21
N GLU A 1026 -42.30 4.00 7.26
CA GLU A 1026 -42.97 3.33 6.15
C GLU A 1026 -43.96 2.22 6.59
N SER A 1027 -43.87 1.75 7.83
CA SER A 1027 -44.76 0.74 8.42
C SER A 1027 -46.00 1.37 9.08
N GLY A 1028 -46.11 2.70 9.10
CA GLY A 1028 -47.12 3.44 9.85
C GLY A 1028 -46.88 3.44 11.36
N GLN A 1029 -45.64 3.17 11.81
CA GLN A 1029 -45.25 3.28 13.21
C GLN A 1029 -44.55 4.60 13.50
N TRP A 1030 -44.85 5.16 14.67
CA TRP A 1030 -44.20 6.38 15.14
C TRP A 1030 -42.84 6.05 15.75
N LYS A 1031 -41.80 6.73 15.27
CA LYS A 1031 -40.40 6.51 15.64
C LYS A 1031 -39.74 7.79 16.16
N VAL A 1032 -38.60 7.59 16.81
CA VAL A 1032 -37.70 8.64 17.30
C VAL A 1032 -36.42 8.58 16.50
N LEU A 1033 -35.76 9.73 16.31
CA LEU A 1033 -34.49 9.77 15.59
C LEU A 1033 -33.35 9.28 16.47
N THR A 1034 -32.35 8.67 15.85
CA THR A 1034 -31.16 8.13 16.50
C THR A 1034 -29.90 8.81 15.99
N ILE A 1035 -29.01 9.15 16.92
CA ILE A 1035 -27.66 9.65 16.65
C ILE A 1035 -26.68 8.54 16.99
N ASP A 1036 -25.96 8.05 16.00
CA ASP A 1036 -24.89 7.07 16.20
C ASP A 1036 -23.56 7.80 16.47
N VAL A 1037 -22.95 7.48 17.61
CA VAL A 1037 -21.67 8.07 18.06
C VAL A 1037 -20.65 6.96 18.30
N ASN A 1038 -19.45 7.14 17.76
CA ASN A 1038 -18.29 6.31 18.06
C ASN A 1038 -17.26 7.13 18.83
N SER A 1039 -17.44 7.26 20.14
CA SER A 1039 -16.48 7.95 20.98
C SER A 1039 -16.55 7.44 22.42
N ASP A 1040 -15.37 7.28 23.02
CA ASP A 1040 -15.21 7.12 24.47
C ASP A 1040 -14.73 8.44 25.12
N GLU A 1041 -14.62 9.52 24.32
CA GLU A 1041 -14.16 10.83 24.77
C GLU A 1041 -15.30 11.58 25.47
N ALA A 1042 -15.12 11.88 26.76
CA ALA A 1042 -16.16 12.51 27.58
C ALA A 1042 -16.67 13.87 27.02
N HIS A 1043 -15.81 14.62 26.33
CA HIS A 1043 -16.17 15.94 25.80
C HIS A 1043 -17.02 15.85 24.52
N GLU A 1044 -16.75 14.86 23.65
CA GLU A 1044 -17.56 14.59 22.46
C GLU A 1044 -18.94 14.04 22.85
N LEU A 1045 -18.98 13.09 23.78
CA LEU A 1045 -20.23 12.57 24.33
C LEU A 1045 -21.07 13.68 24.96
N LEU A 1046 -20.45 14.57 25.74
CA LEU A 1046 -21.13 15.73 26.30
C LEU A 1046 -21.65 16.70 25.22
N ALA A 1047 -20.90 16.92 24.14
CA ALA A 1047 -21.36 17.75 23.02
C ALA A 1047 -22.62 17.16 22.36
N VAL A 1048 -22.63 15.84 22.13
CA VAL A 1048 -23.81 15.17 21.56
C VAL A 1048 -24.97 15.15 22.54
N GLU A 1049 -24.74 14.93 23.84
CA GLU A 1049 -25.78 15.01 24.88
C GLU A 1049 -26.41 16.40 24.95
N MET A 1050 -25.60 17.46 24.87
CA MET A 1050 -26.10 18.83 24.81
C MET A 1050 -26.90 19.08 23.52
N ALA A 1051 -26.44 18.61 22.36
CA ALA A 1051 -27.18 18.71 21.10
C ALA A 1051 -28.55 18.00 21.19
N VAL A 1052 -28.58 16.77 21.72
CA VAL A 1052 -29.82 16.02 21.99
C VAL A 1052 -30.73 16.83 22.90
N HIS A 1053 -30.20 17.41 23.99
CA HIS A 1053 -30.98 18.23 24.90
C HIS A 1053 -31.62 19.44 24.19
N TYR A 1054 -30.87 20.16 23.36
CA TYR A 1054 -31.41 21.31 22.63
C TYR A 1054 -32.46 20.92 21.59
N TRP A 1055 -32.25 19.84 20.84
CA TRP A 1055 -33.24 19.34 19.88
C TRP A 1055 -34.52 18.87 20.58
N GLN A 1056 -34.39 18.25 21.76
CA GLN A 1056 -35.54 17.90 22.60
C GLN A 1056 -36.28 19.13 23.15
N ARG A 1057 -35.61 20.26 23.38
CA ARG A 1057 -36.24 21.53 23.83
C ARG A 1057 -37.10 22.19 22.75
N VAL A 1058 -36.74 22.04 21.47
CA VAL A 1058 -37.59 22.42 20.33
C VAL A 1058 -38.58 21.30 19.96
N GLY A 1059 -38.81 20.38 20.90
CA GLY A 1059 -39.83 19.36 20.76
C GLY A 1059 -39.49 18.24 19.79
N LEU A 1060 -38.25 18.03 19.34
CA LEU A 1060 -37.89 16.88 18.49
C LEU A 1060 -37.44 15.70 19.34
N ASN A 1061 -38.01 14.51 19.11
CA ASN A 1061 -37.60 13.31 19.86
C ASN A 1061 -36.37 12.65 19.21
N VAL A 1062 -35.21 12.86 19.82
CA VAL A 1062 -33.91 12.32 19.38
C VAL A 1062 -33.22 11.59 20.53
N GLN A 1063 -32.51 10.50 20.23
CA GLN A 1063 -31.77 9.69 21.19
C GLN A 1063 -30.36 9.35 20.68
N MET A 1064 -29.37 9.32 21.57
CA MET A 1064 -28.00 8.92 21.25
C MET A 1064 -27.80 7.41 21.43
N GLN A 1065 -27.02 6.79 20.54
CA GLN A 1065 -26.55 5.42 20.67
C GLN A 1065 -25.04 5.36 20.48
N ILE A 1066 -24.34 4.76 21.44
CA ILE A 1066 -22.89 4.53 21.36
C ILE A 1066 -22.67 3.21 20.64
N ARG A 1067 -21.97 3.26 19.51
CA ARG A 1067 -21.70 2.08 18.65
C ARG A 1067 -20.25 2.12 18.13
N ALA A 1068 -19.70 0.96 17.83
CA ALA A 1068 -18.34 0.86 17.28
C ALA A 1068 -18.25 1.45 15.86
N ALA A 1069 -17.15 2.15 15.55
CA ALA A 1069 -16.92 2.84 14.27
C ALA A 1069 -17.21 1.97 13.03
N ASN A 1070 -16.67 0.74 13.03
CA ASN A 1070 -16.83 -0.19 11.90
C ASN A 1070 -18.30 -0.57 11.65
N TYR A 1071 -19.12 -0.58 12.71
CA TYR A 1071 -20.54 -0.83 12.58
C TYR A 1071 -21.27 0.39 12.03
N ILE A 1072 -20.97 1.61 12.52
CA ILE A 1072 -21.53 2.87 11.99
C ILE A 1072 -21.18 3.02 10.50
N ASN A 1073 -19.90 2.83 10.13
CA ASN A 1073 -19.45 2.91 8.74
C ASN A 1073 -20.18 1.89 7.85
N ARG A 1074 -20.43 0.68 8.37
CA ARG A 1074 -21.20 -0.33 7.65
C ARG A 1074 -22.67 0.09 7.48
N LEU A 1075 -23.28 0.69 8.50
CA LEU A 1075 -24.64 1.22 8.40
C LEU A 1075 -24.72 2.35 7.38
N ALA A 1076 -23.80 3.31 7.43
CA ALA A 1076 -23.71 4.40 6.45
C ALA A 1076 -23.54 3.86 5.02
N SER A 1077 -22.62 2.91 4.80
CA SER A 1077 -22.41 2.30 3.47
C SER A 1077 -23.63 1.54 2.93
N LEU A 1078 -24.58 1.18 3.79
CA LEU A 1078 -25.82 0.50 3.43
C LEU A 1078 -27.02 1.45 3.42
N GLY A 1079 -26.83 2.76 3.68
CA GLY A 1079 -27.91 3.74 3.80
C GLY A 1079 -28.82 3.50 5.02
N LYS A 1080 -28.32 2.84 6.08
CA LYS A 1080 -29.09 2.47 7.28
C LYS A 1080 -28.79 3.33 8.51
N ASN A 1081 -27.81 4.22 8.42
CA ASN A 1081 -27.56 5.21 9.47
C ASN A 1081 -28.62 6.33 9.38
N GLU A 1082 -28.97 6.98 10.49
CA GLU A 1082 -29.89 8.12 10.50
C GLU A 1082 -29.10 9.43 10.61
N ILE A 1083 -28.64 9.74 11.82
CA ILE A 1083 -27.74 10.86 12.09
C ILE A 1083 -26.42 10.27 12.60
N GLY A 1084 -25.33 10.65 11.97
CA GLY A 1084 -23.99 10.29 12.41
C GLY A 1084 -23.20 11.50 12.88
N VAL A 1085 -22.12 11.21 13.60
CA VAL A 1085 -21.17 12.21 14.09
C VAL A 1085 -19.80 11.93 13.50
N HIS A 1086 -19.18 12.98 12.99
CA HIS A 1086 -17.80 12.96 12.51
C HIS A 1086 -16.98 14.04 13.20
N ILE A 1087 -15.70 13.77 13.42
CA ILE A 1087 -14.72 14.73 13.96
C ILE A 1087 -14.04 15.39 12.76
N GLU A 1088 -13.73 16.68 12.84
CA GLU A 1088 -13.13 17.46 11.73
C GLU A 1088 -14.14 17.78 10.60
N GLY A 1089 -14.01 18.96 10.03
CA GLY A 1089 -14.83 19.43 8.92
C GLY A 1089 -14.16 20.51 8.08
N GLY A 1090 -14.38 20.52 6.77
CA GLY A 1090 -13.95 21.57 5.84
C GLY A 1090 -12.45 21.91 5.88
N ASN A 1091 -11.70 21.40 4.91
CA ASN A 1091 -10.25 21.50 4.91
C ASN A 1091 -9.72 22.81 4.30
N PHE A 1092 -8.58 23.31 4.80
CA PHE A 1092 -7.88 24.52 4.34
C PHE A 1092 -7.56 24.51 2.85
N PHE A 1093 -7.34 23.33 2.28
CA PHE A 1093 -7.09 23.14 0.85
C PHE A 1093 -8.37 22.98 0.01
N GLY A 1094 -9.53 23.34 0.57
CA GLY A 1094 -10.82 23.45 -0.12
C GLY A 1094 -11.26 22.13 -0.79
N PRO A 1095 -11.11 22.00 -2.13
CA PRO A 1095 -11.47 20.79 -2.88
C PRO A 1095 -10.92 19.46 -2.34
N LEU A 1096 -9.87 19.47 -1.51
CA LEU A 1096 -9.27 18.26 -0.95
C LEU A 1096 -10.24 17.34 -0.20
N LEU A 1097 -11.23 17.91 0.48
CA LEU A 1097 -12.25 17.13 1.22
C LEU A 1097 -13.66 17.65 0.91
N ALA A 1098 -14.00 17.70 -0.38
CA ALA A 1098 -15.30 18.16 -0.86
C ALA A 1098 -16.46 17.16 -0.65
N GLY A 1099 -16.20 15.96 -0.12
CA GLY A 1099 -17.19 14.89 0.05
C GLY A 1099 -18.42 15.27 0.90
N TYR A 1100 -18.30 16.29 1.74
CA TYR A 1100 -19.40 16.85 2.53
C TYR A 1100 -20.29 17.84 1.76
N MET A 1101 -19.85 18.31 0.59
CA MET A 1101 -20.54 19.29 -0.26
C MET A 1101 -21.05 18.68 -1.56
N ALA A 1102 -20.32 17.69 -2.08
CA ALA A 1102 -20.64 16.97 -3.30
C ALA A 1102 -20.39 15.46 -3.12
N PRO A 1103 -21.08 14.59 -3.88
CA PRO A 1103 -20.93 13.13 -3.82
C PRO A 1103 -19.65 12.66 -4.54
N THR A 1104 -18.48 13.01 -4.01
CA THR A 1104 -17.17 12.78 -4.66
C THR A 1104 -16.68 11.34 -4.56
N HIS A 1105 -16.79 10.72 -3.38
CA HIS A 1105 -16.30 9.37 -3.12
C HIS A 1105 -17.06 8.68 -1.97
N PRO A 1106 -17.48 7.40 -2.10
CA PRO A 1106 -18.27 6.72 -1.06
C PRO A 1106 -17.62 6.67 0.33
N ALA A 1107 -16.29 6.62 0.39
CA ALA A 1107 -15.57 6.60 1.66
C ALA A 1107 -15.43 7.97 2.34
N GLU A 1108 -15.71 9.06 1.63
CA GLU A 1108 -15.54 10.45 2.11
C GLU A 1108 -16.87 11.20 2.21
N CYS A 1109 -17.97 10.56 1.80
CA CYS A 1109 -19.30 11.14 1.78
C CYS A 1109 -20.24 10.36 2.71
N PRO A 1110 -20.05 10.38 4.04
CA PRO A 1110 -20.84 9.55 4.95
C PRO A 1110 -22.35 9.84 4.88
N GLN A 1111 -22.75 11.05 4.49
CA GLN A 1111 -24.14 11.47 4.33
C GLN A 1111 -24.82 11.00 3.02
N TRP A 1112 -24.05 10.55 2.02
CA TRP A 1112 -24.61 10.04 0.76
C TRP A 1112 -23.70 9.05 -0.01
N PRO A 1113 -23.16 8.00 0.63
CA PRO A 1113 -22.19 7.09 0.03
C PRO A 1113 -22.74 6.27 -1.15
N LEU A 1114 -24.03 5.92 -1.16
CA LEU A 1114 -24.70 5.18 -2.25
C LEU A 1114 -24.88 6.06 -3.48
N TRP A 1115 -25.13 7.36 -3.30
CA TRP A 1115 -25.18 8.31 -4.42
C TRP A 1115 -23.79 8.56 -5.02
N ALA A 1116 -22.77 8.68 -4.17
CA ALA A 1116 -21.39 8.77 -4.62
C ALA A 1116 -20.94 7.49 -5.35
N ALA A 1117 -21.36 6.31 -4.89
CA ALA A 1117 -21.09 5.04 -5.55
C ALA A 1117 -21.75 4.99 -6.94
N TRP A 1118 -22.98 5.48 -7.04
CA TRP A 1118 -23.70 5.59 -8.31
C TRP A 1118 -22.99 6.51 -9.27
N ILE A 1119 -22.64 7.72 -8.86
CA ILE A 1119 -21.94 8.67 -9.73
C ILE A 1119 -20.60 8.10 -10.21
N ARG A 1120 -19.77 7.59 -9.29
CA ARG A 1120 -18.43 7.08 -9.62
C ARG A 1120 -18.46 5.86 -10.53
N SER A 1121 -19.49 5.03 -10.39
CA SER A 1121 -19.63 3.81 -11.17
C SER A 1121 -20.39 4.01 -12.49
N GLY A 1122 -20.75 5.24 -12.87
CA GLY A 1122 -21.63 5.48 -14.03
C GLY A 1122 -23.03 4.89 -13.85
N GLY A 1123 -23.44 4.77 -12.59
CA GLY A 1123 -24.69 4.26 -12.08
C GLY A 1123 -24.72 2.76 -11.79
N ILE A 1124 -23.62 2.03 -12.03
CA ILE A 1124 -23.55 0.56 -11.92
C ILE A 1124 -23.83 0.08 -10.50
N ASP A 1125 -23.25 0.74 -9.52
CA ASP A 1125 -23.31 0.40 -8.10
C ASP A 1125 -23.92 1.56 -7.33
N GLY A 1126 -24.57 1.32 -6.19
CA GLY A 1126 -25.25 2.36 -5.42
C GLY A 1126 -26.65 2.72 -5.92
N GLN A 1127 -27.12 3.93 -5.56
CA GLN A 1127 -28.50 4.39 -5.85
C GLN A 1127 -28.49 5.67 -6.68
N GLU A 1128 -29.41 5.80 -7.65
CA GLU A 1128 -29.51 7.01 -8.47
C GLU A 1128 -29.79 8.25 -7.59
N PRO A 1129 -28.94 9.30 -7.64
CA PRO A 1129 -29.13 10.50 -6.86
C PRO A 1129 -30.32 11.33 -7.37
N PRO A 1130 -31.00 12.09 -6.49
CA PRO A 1130 -31.99 13.06 -6.91
C PRO A 1130 -31.34 14.19 -7.72
N GLU A 1131 -32.15 14.91 -8.51
CA GLU A 1131 -31.66 15.95 -9.43
C GLU A 1131 -30.79 17.00 -8.73
N ARG A 1132 -31.19 17.45 -7.53
CA ARG A 1132 -30.41 18.43 -6.75
C ARG A 1132 -28.97 17.98 -6.46
N VAL A 1133 -28.73 16.67 -6.32
CA VAL A 1133 -27.41 16.10 -6.02
C VAL A 1133 -26.60 15.91 -7.30
N LYS A 1134 -27.26 15.58 -8.41
CA LYS A 1134 -26.63 15.62 -9.75
C LYS A 1134 -26.13 17.03 -10.08
N GLN A 1135 -26.89 18.06 -9.73
CA GLN A 1135 -26.44 19.45 -9.89
C GLN A 1135 -25.21 19.78 -9.03
N LEU A 1136 -25.09 19.25 -7.80
CA LEU A 1136 -23.88 19.41 -6.98
C LEU A 1136 -22.67 18.71 -7.62
N GLU A 1137 -22.88 17.52 -8.21
CA GLU A 1137 -21.85 16.80 -8.96
C GLU A 1137 -21.40 17.59 -10.19
N LEU A 1138 -22.32 18.20 -10.96
CA LEU A 1138 -21.97 19.04 -12.11
C LEU A 1138 -21.12 20.25 -11.68
N ILE A 1139 -21.52 20.93 -10.60
CA ILE A 1139 -20.75 22.05 -10.06
C ILE A 1139 -19.36 21.58 -9.63
N TRP A 1140 -19.27 20.44 -8.95
CA TRP A 1140 -18.01 19.82 -8.54
C TRP A 1140 -17.13 19.44 -9.73
N THR A 1141 -17.70 18.89 -10.80
CA THR A 1141 -16.99 18.58 -12.04
C THR A 1141 -16.39 19.84 -12.67
N ARG A 1142 -17.10 20.98 -12.67
CA ARG A 1142 -16.50 22.27 -13.09
C ARG A 1142 -15.37 22.75 -12.17
N VAL A 1143 -15.39 22.42 -10.87
CA VAL A 1143 -14.26 22.72 -9.98
C VAL A 1143 -13.04 21.92 -10.42
N ILE A 1144 -13.17 20.59 -10.60
CA ILE A 1144 -12.06 19.73 -11.02
C ILE A 1144 -11.57 20.07 -12.44
N GLU A 1145 -12.48 20.28 -13.38
CA GLU A 1145 -12.18 20.54 -14.79
C GLU A 1145 -11.94 22.03 -15.10
N ALA A 1146 -11.74 22.86 -14.07
CA ALA A 1146 -11.48 24.27 -14.23
C ALA A 1146 -10.16 24.51 -15.01
N PRO A 1147 -10.17 25.32 -16.08
CA PRO A 1147 -8.98 25.56 -16.91
C PRO A 1147 -7.94 26.47 -16.24
N ASN A 1148 -8.33 27.19 -15.19
CA ASN A 1148 -7.48 28.09 -14.41
C ASN A 1148 -8.03 28.27 -12.99
N GLU A 1149 -7.26 28.93 -12.13
CA GLU A 1149 -7.60 29.14 -10.72
C GLU A 1149 -8.88 29.97 -10.52
N GLN A 1150 -9.08 31.05 -11.27
CA GLN A 1150 -10.26 31.89 -11.10
C GLN A 1150 -11.56 31.11 -11.38
N ALA A 1151 -11.60 30.35 -12.48
CA ALA A 1151 -12.73 29.49 -12.81
C ALA A 1151 -12.98 28.42 -11.74
N GLN A 1152 -11.92 27.89 -11.12
CA GLN A 1152 -12.02 26.95 -10.01
C GLN A 1152 -12.65 27.61 -8.77
N LEU A 1153 -12.19 28.80 -8.40
CA LEU A 1153 -12.68 29.54 -7.23
C LEU A 1153 -14.15 29.96 -7.41
N ASP A 1154 -14.54 30.38 -8.62
CA ASP A 1154 -15.93 30.74 -8.92
C ASP A 1154 -16.87 29.53 -8.80
N ALA A 1155 -16.49 28.39 -9.38
CA ALA A 1155 -17.26 27.15 -9.26
C ALA A 1155 -17.33 26.65 -7.80
N TRP A 1156 -16.22 26.77 -7.06
CA TRP A 1156 -16.18 26.43 -5.63
C TRP A 1156 -17.08 27.32 -4.78
N ARG A 1157 -17.09 28.62 -5.07
CA ARG A 1157 -17.99 29.57 -4.39
C ARG A 1157 -19.44 29.23 -4.67
N GLU A 1158 -19.79 28.88 -5.90
CA GLU A 1158 -21.14 28.39 -6.23
C GLU A 1158 -21.50 27.14 -5.41
N LEU A 1159 -20.61 26.13 -5.37
CA LEU A 1159 -20.83 24.92 -4.58
C LEU A 1159 -21.05 25.24 -3.09
N SER A 1160 -20.25 26.16 -2.55
CA SER A 1160 -20.32 26.60 -1.16
C SER A 1160 -21.63 27.28 -0.84
N LEU A 1161 -22.13 28.16 -1.72
CA LEU A 1161 -23.42 28.83 -1.54
C LEU A 1161 -24.60 27.86 -1.64
N ARG A 1162 -24.54 26.86 -2.54
CA ARG A 1162 -25.53 25.78 -2.59
C ARG A 1162 -25.52 24.95 -1.31
N THR A 1163 -24.33 24.63 -0.81
CA THR A 1163 -24.14 23.89 0.44
C THR A 1163 -24.65 24.70 1.63
N ALA A 1164 -24.45 26.01 1.67
CA ALA A 1164 -24.95 26.89 2.73
C ALA A 1164 -26.49 26.90 2.79
N HIS A 1165 -27.14 26.79 1.64
CA HIS A 1165 -28.60 26.71 1.57
C HIS A 1165 -29.14 25.34 2.02
N ILE A 1166 -28.56 24.24 1.51
CA ILE A 1166 -29.03 22.87 1.81
C ILE A 1166 -28.63 22.43 3.22
N LEU A 1167 -27.42 22.81 3.63
CA LEU A 1167 -26.78 22.52 4.91
C LEU A 1167 -26.72 21.01 5.24
N PRO A 1168 -26.10 20.17 4.39
CA PRO A 1168 -26.09 18.70 4.52
C PRO A 1168 -25.37 18.21 5.78
N THR A 1169 -24.58 19.07 6.41
CA THR A 1169 -23.84 18.84 7.65
C THR A 1169 -23.96 20.04 8.58
N LEU A 1170 -23.93 19.77 9.89
CA LEU A 1170 -24.03 20.79 10.93
C LEU A 1170 -22.74 20.85 11.74
N GLY A 1171 -22.03 21.98 11.65
CA GLY A 1171 -20.86 22.25 12.47
C GLY A 1171 -21.24 22.90 13.81
N ILE A 1172 -20.36 22.78 14.80
CA ILE A 1172 -20.53 23.44 16.10
C ILE A 1172 -19.68 24.71 16.22
N MET A 1173 -18.41 24.65 15.84
CA MET A 1173 -17.45 25.71 16.13
C MET A 1173 -16.24 25.71 15.20
N THR A 1174 -15.47 26.79 15.18
CA THR A 1174 -14.07 26.76 14.72
C THR A 1174 -13.22 25.94 15.66
N SER A 1175 -12.16 25.30 15.16
CA SER A 1175 -11.24 24.56 16.03
C SER A 1175 -10.55 25.50 17.05
N PRO A 1176 -10.27 25.03 18.27
CA PRO A 1176 -9.52 25.77 19.28
C PRO A 1176 -7.99 25.71 19.07
N GLY A 1177 -7.52 24.95 18.06
CA GLY A 1177 -6.12 24.82 17.66
C GLY A 1177 -5.50 23.46 18.02
N LYS A 1178 -4.44 23.11 17.29
CA LYS A 1178 -3.63 21.91 17.49
C LYS A 1178 -2.63 22.12 18.63
N VAL A 1179 -2.71 21.30 19.67
CA VAL A 1179 -1.72 21.32 20.75
C VAL A 1179 -0.40 20.74 20.28
N VAL A 1180 0.69 21.48 20.51
CA VAL A 1180 2.05 21.05 20.19
C VAL A 1180 2.94 21.23 21.40
N TYR A 1181 3.60 20.15 21.81
CA TYR A 1181 4.58 20.13 22.89
C TYR A 1181 5.98 20.32 22.30
N VAL A 1182 6.77 21.24 22.88
CA VAL A 1182 8.14 21.51 22.46
C VAL A 1182 9.05 21.73 23.67
N HIS A 1183 9.99 20.82 23.91
CA HIS A 1183 11.02 21.03 24.93
C HIS A 1183 11.87 22.27 24.60
N ASN A 1184 12.32 23.00 25.61
CA ASN A 1184 13.05 24.26 25.41
C ASN A 1184 14.48 24.06 24.90
N SER A 1185 14.96 22.83 24.75
CA SER A 1185 16.19 22.51 24.00
C SER A 1185 15.97 22.42 22.48
N PHE A 1186 14.73 22.29 22.00
CA PHE A 1186 14.43 22.24 20.57
C PHE A 1186 14.37 23.64 19.95
N ARG A 1187 15.03 23.79 18.82
CA ARG A 1187 15.10 25.01 18.00
C ARG A 1187 14.57 24.73 16.60
N ASN A 1188 14.31 25.81 15.85
CA ASN A 1188 13.69 25.79 14.51
C ASN A 1188 12.26 25.21 14.44
N VAL A 1189 11.59 25.07 15.58
CA VAL A 1189 10.16 24.71 15.62
C VAL A 1189 9.34 26.01 15.56
N PRO A 1190 8.43 26.18 14.58
CA PRO A 1190 7.68 27.42 14.44
C PRO A 1190 6.72 27.63 15.61
N ASP A 1191 6.58 28.89 16.04
CA ASP A 1191 5.64 29.26 17.10
C ASP A 1191 4.17 29.10 16.64
N LEU A 1192 3.90 29.23 15.33
CA LEU A 1192 2.61 29.01 14.69
C LEU A 1192 2.81 28.32 13.33
N ALA A 1193 2.03 27.27 13.08
CA ALA A 1193 1.93 26.62 11.78
C ALA A 1193 0.49 26.16 11.53
N LEU A 1194 0.15 25.95 10.26
CA LEU A 1194 -1.01 25.19 9.84
C LEU A 1194 -0.77 23.71 10.16
N ALA A 1195 -1.74 23.06 10.77
CA ALA A 1195 -1.63 21.74 11.33
C ALA A 1195 -2.83 20.88 10.99
N GLY A 1196 -2.64 19.60 10.73
CA GLY A 1196 -3.73 18.68 10.46
C GLY A 1196 -3.45 17.85 9.22
N TRP A 1197 -4.45 17.06 8.84
CA TRP A 1197 -4.24 15.96 7.91
C TRP A 1197 -3.68 16.43 6.56
N GLY A 1198 -4.28 17.45 5.95
CA GLY A 1198 -3.85 18.06 4.69
C GLY A 1198 -2.60 18.91 4.85
N ALA A 1199 -2.42 19.60 5.97
CA ALA A 1199 -1.19 20.38 6.21
C ALA A 1199 0.04 19.50 6.47
N HIS A 1200 -0.14 18.18 6.61
CA HIS A 1200 0.93 17.22 6.83
C HIS A 1200 1.77 17.46 8.10
N GLU A 1201 1.17 18.00 9.16
CA GLU A 1201 1.93 18.35 10.37
C GLU A 1201 2.68 17.15 10.99
N PRO A 1202 3.97 17.29 11.37
CA PRO A 1202 4.79 18.49 11.27
C PRO A 1202 5.66 18.57 9.99
N ALA A 1203 5.43 17.75 8.95
CA ALA A 1203 6.25 17.71 7.73
C ALA A 1203 6.42 19.08 7.07
N ASN A 1204 5.33 19.85 6.99
CA ASN A 1204 5.31 21.21 6.46
C ASN A 1204 6.20 22.19 7.24
N CYS A 1205 6.56 21.85 8.49
CA CYS A 1205 7.46 22.63 9.34
C CYS A 1205 8.94 22.25 9.17
N CYS A 1206 9.27 21.37 8.22
CA CYS A 1206 10.64 20.93 7.94
C CYS A 1206 11.38 20.36 9.18
N PRO A 1207 10.85 19.28 9.81
CA PRO A 1207 11.43 18.73 11.03
C PRO A 1207 12.88 18.26 10.84
N GLU A 1208 13.31 17.97 9.60
CA GLU A 1208 14.70 17.67 9.25
C GLU A 1208 15.68 18.80 9.66
N ALA A 1209 15.20 20.04 9.72
CA ALA A 1209 15.96 21.23 10.12
C ALA A 1209 15.81 21.57 11.62
N PHE A 1210 15.03 20.78 12.39
CA PHE A 1210 15.01 20.92 13.85
C PHE A 1210 16.33 20.45 14.42
N TYR A 1211 16.81 21.13 15.46
CA TYR A 1211 18.02 20.75 16.16
C TYR A 1211 17.88 20.93 17.68
N ILE A 1212 18.75 20.25 18.41
CA ILE A 1212 18.72 20.18 19.87
C ILE A 1212 19.96 20.90 20.40
N VAL A 1213 19.77 21.97 21.18
CA VAL A 1213 20.88 22.63 21.87
C VAL A 1213 21.30 21.83 23.12
N PRO A 1214 22.59 21.86 23.50
CA PRO A 1214 23.04 21.22 24.74
C PRO A 1214 22.32 21.78 25.98
N GLY A 1215 21.92 20.89 26.88
CA GLY A 1215 21.39 21.17 28.21
C GLY A 1215 21.65 19.97 29.14
N ASP A 1216 21.14 20.00 30.38
CA ASP A 1216 21.32 18.93 31.39
C ASP A 1216 20.52 17.63 31.11
N HIS A 1217 20.00 17.45 29.88
CA HIS A 1217 19.04 16.39 29.51
C HIS A 1217 19.50 15.55 28.32
#